data_AF-A0A7W7H2B3-F1
#
_entry.id   AF-A0A7W7H2B3-F1
#
_cell.length_a   1.000
_cell.length_b   1.000
_cell.length_c   1.000
_cell.angle_alpha   90.00
_cell.angle_beta   90.00
_cell.angle_gamma   90.00
#
_symmetry.space_group_name_H-M   'P 1'
#
loop_
_entity.id
_entity.type
_entity.pdbx_description
1 polymer ?
#
loop_
_entity_poly.entity_id
_entity_poly.type
_entity_poly.pdbx_seq_one_letter_code
_entity_poly.pdbx_strand_id
1 'polypeptide(L)'
;MEDHLGLTDPAVIKRLTRAHREDFASARPRIAVPAPLPDRQSVYRHYEQHALQGVRFFDRAGRARARQTAADYTDQWIALQQVESEAQRAAQQAGFDDQWRRLASNDQDTVLGVLASAFDGVPAYVPVAIMHVDDDRTTLALVAATDSALPAGLTGVQRAQVHTAMVKSHSLAAVRQTFALAPGIQSVRAVVVRNDLRRPCILAFSLARAAIEHIRWDTADADEIIEAWASHVCLRPEPHGELGAIDDLLDEESAELARDAQNEVAQRLARQTAGDGHGASGFAVIDVETSGLSPEYDRVIEVAVVATDSNGNVVDEWTTLVNPEGPVGKTSLHRITAADVADAPRFTDIVGELTLRLAGRVIVGHNVQFDLRFLHAEFARARLRLPHLVSLCTYRESHDYLPGLQRRRLPDCCHAAGVVLTDAHAALEDARATAGLLRIYLGSGHRRAAEHRRLPAQAAQVPWPQIPQSAVVAKPRPPAVPPPIPAPAGALAALLEDLPVADVLPDGAPPSAAGYLELLAEALDDGVLTEDEAAALADHARFAGLSRTDVDAAHEGFVLALARQAVADGRVTMDERRELNNAAAVLGLPVSMVKRLLSAADAEWLAQLSRDRRPLPPGWTYGEPLRVGDKVAFTGGEPNRRERLEIAAQAAGLRVMNNVSRLTAVLVTPEARPESRKGEAAGQHGTRILRPGVFEQMLAYVQPAALTVAPPEDQTAAAKAVGRDVPGIPASPAVMRAWARQNGYVVGPRGRLPQEVQAAYQAALDQAGIAEAAR
;
A
#
# COMPACT_ATOMS: atom_id res chain seq x y z
N MET A 1 32.36 46.38 -1.60
CA MET A 1 31.15 45.71 -1.08
C MET A 1 31.62 44.43 -0.42
N GLU A 2 32.33 44.53 0.69
CA GLU A 2 31.81 44.76 2.06
C GLU A 2 31.15 43.51 2.66
N ASP A 3 31.87 42.95 3.63
CA ASP A 3 31.42 42.43 4.93
C ASP A 3 30.28 41.40 5.01
N HIS A 4 30.62 40.19 5.48
CA HIS A 4 30.06 39.55 6.69
C HIS A 4 30.14 38.02 6.64
N LEU A 5 31.28 37.43 7.05
CA LEU A 5 31.30 36.15 7.75
C LEU A 5 32.30 36.27 8.90
N GLY A 6 31.77 36.43 10.12
CA GLY A 6 32.51 36.76 11.33
C GLY A 6 33.50 35.67 11.76
N LEU A 7 34.78 35.87 11.41
CA LEU A 7 35.87 34.93 11.71
C LEU A 7 36.63 35.23 13.01
N THR A 8 36.14 36.15 13.84
CA THR A 8 36.58 36.31 15.25
C THR A 8 35.37 36.55 16.15
N ASP A 9 34.22 35.96 15.83
CA ASP A 9 32.98 36.17 16.58
C ASP A 9 33.13 35.64 18.03
N PRO A 10 33.15 36.54 19.04
CA PRO A 10 33.24 36.14 20.44
C PRO A 10 32.07 35.25 20.86
N ALA A 11 30.94 35.27 20.15
CA ALA A 11 29.81 34.39 20.41
C ALA A 11 30.10 32.93 20.02
N VAL A 12 30.86 32.68 18.95
CA VAL A 12 31.26 31.32 18.54
C VAL A 12 32.27 30.75 19.54
N ILE A 13 33.29 31.52 19.90
CA ILE A 13 34.27 31.10 20.92
C ILE A 13 33.58 30.83 22.25
N LYS A 14 32.68 31.72 22.71
CA LYS A 14 31.90 31.50 23.93
C LYS A 14 31.04 30.23 23.87
N ARG A 15 30.45 29.91 22.71
CA ARG A 15 29.66 28.70 22.55
C ARG A 15 30.53 27.45 22.72
N LEU A 16 31.69 27.44 22.05
CA LEU A 16 32.64 26.31 22.11
C LEU A 16 33.25 26.12 23.50
N THR A 17 33.55 27.19 24.23
CA THR A 17 34.20 27.09 25.55
C THR A 17 33.20 27.02 26.72
N ARG A 18 31.88 27.05 26.46
CA ARG A 18 30.83 27.02 27.50
C ARG A 18 29.79 25.91 27.31
N ALA A 19 30.05 24.91 26.49
CA ALA A 19 29.21 23.71 26.37
C ALA A 19 28.87 23.07 27.72
N HIS A 20 29.81 23.07 28.69
CA HIS A 20 29.57 22.57 30.04
C HIS A 20 28.47 23.32 30.82
N ARG A 21 27.97 24.45 30.32
CA ARG A 21 26.92 25.26 30.95
C ARG A 21 25.52 24.96 30.42
N GLU A 22 25.39 24.10 29.43
CA GLU A 22 24.09 23.69 28.87
C GLU A 22 23.24 22.96 29.91
N ASP A 23 21.92 23.00 29.75
CA ASP A 23 21.00 22.29 30.64
C ASP A 23 20.64 20.93 30.04
N PHE A 24 20.77 19.88 30.85
CA PHE A 24 20.52 18.50 30.43
C PHE A 24 19.35 17.93 31.24
N ALA A 25 18.23 17.70 30.57
CA ALA A 25 17.04 17.19 31.21
C ALA A 25 17.28 15.79 31.79
N SER A 26 16.96 15.61 33.07
CA SER A 26 17.08 14.30 33.71
C SER A 26 16.08 13.30 33.14
N ALA A 27 16.53 12.06 32.93
CA ALA A 27 15.68 10.96 32.54
C ALA A 27 14.56 10.72 33.57
N ARG A 28 13.37 10.37 33.09
CA ARG A 28 12.20 10.08 33.92
C ARG A 28 11.53 8.79 33.44
N PRO A 29 10.85 8.04 34.33
CA PRO A 29 10.05 6.89 33.92
C PRO A 29 9.02 7.31 32.87
N ARG A 30 8.87 6.51 31.82
CA ARG A 30 7.86 6.74 30.79
C ARG A 30 6.51 6.25 31.29
N ILE A 31 5.46 6.97 30.91
CA ILE A 31 4.07 6.62 31.21
C ILE A 31 3.39 6.29 29.88
N ALA A 32 2.82 5.08 29.79
CA ALA A 32 2.04 4.64 28.65
C ALA A 32 0.75 5.47 28.56
N VAL A 33 0.60 6.17 27.44
CA VAL A 33 -0.57 7.02 27.17
C VAL A 33 -1.73 6.13 26.70
N PRO A 34 -2.98 6.38 27.16
CA PRO A 34 -4.13 5.64 26.64
C PRO A 34 -4.30 5.88 25.14
N ALA A 35 -4.45 4.82 24.35
CA ALA A 35 -4.77 4.98 22.95
C ALA A 35 -6.17 5.61 22.82
N PRO A 36 -6.35 6.60 21.92
CA PRO A 36 -7.66 7.17 21.70
C PRO A 36 -8.59 6.11 21.11
N LEU A 37 -9.77 5.96 21.71
CA LEU A 37 -10.77 5.07 21.15
C LEU A 37 -11.32 5.64 19.84
N PRO A 38 -11.69 4.77 18.89
CA PRO A 38 -12.30 5.19 17.63
C PRO A 38 -13.62 5.93 17.88
N ASP A 39 -13.88 6.95 17.06
CA ASP A 39 -15.15 7.68 17.12
C ASP A 39 -16.33 6.74 16.81
N ARG A 40 -17.23 6.60 17.78
CA ARG A 40 -18.39 5.72 17.69
C ARG A 40 -19.25 6.00 16.46
N GLN A 41 -19.42 7.28 16.10
CA GLN A 41 -20.26 7.64 14.97
C GLN A 41 -19.66 7.19 13.63
N SER A 42 -18.34 7.22 13.53
CA SER A 42 -17.60 6.75 12.35
C SER A 42 -17.67 5.24 12.21
N VAL A 43 -17.48 4.50 13.31
CA VAL A 43 -17.64 3.03 13.36
C VAL A 43 -19.08 2.62 13.02
N TYR A 44 -20.07 3.35 13.55
CA TYR A 44 -21.47 3.12 13.22
C TYR A 44 -21.79 3.32 11.74
N ARG A 45 -21.25 4.37 11.10
CA ARG A 45 -21.50 4.61 9.66
C ARG A 45 -20.94 3.47 8.80
N HIS A 46 -19.78 2.94 9.16
CA HIS A 46 -19.20 1.79 8.48
C HIS A 46 -20.13 0.57 8.56
N TYR A 47 -20.54 0.16 9.76
CA TYR A 47 -21.46 -0.97 9.92
C TYR A 47 -22.86 -0.71 9.35
N GLU A 48 -23.35 0.54 9.37
CA GLU A 48 -24.64 0.91 8.78
C GLU A 48 -24.61 0.75 7.26
N GLN A 49 -23.55 1.21 6.59
CA GLN A 49 -23.39 1.06 5.15
C GLN A 49 -23.39 -0.41 4.74
N HIS A 50 -22.62 -1.25 5.44
CA HIS A 50 -22.59 -2.70 5.21
C HIS A 50 -23.92 -3.38 5.51
N ALA A 51 -24.55 -3.10 6.65
CA ALA A 51 -25.83 -3.73 7.01
C ALA A 51 -26.97 -3.35 6.06
N LEU A 52 -26.85 -2.22 5.35
CA LEU A 52 -27.82 -1.77 4.36
C LEU A 52 -27.57 -2.32 2.94
N GLN A 53 -26.42 -2.96 2.68
CA GLN A 53 -26.17 -3.64 1.41
C GLN A 53 -27.18 -4.79 1.21
N GLY A 54 -27.80 -4.85 0.03
CA GLY A 54 -28.85 -5.82 -0.28
C GLY A 54 -30.24 -5.51 0.32
N VAL A 55 -30.37 -4.53 1.22
CA VAL A 55 -31.66 -4.13 1.80
C VAL A 55 -32.35 -3.10 0.90
N ARG A 56 -33.44 -3.51 0.26
CA ARG A 56 -34.21 -2.65 -0.67
C ARG A 56 -34.60 -1.33 -0.01
N PHE A 57 -34.47 -0.22 -0.74
CA PHE A 57 -34.80 1.13 -0.26
C PHE A 57 -36.23 1.25 0.31
N PHE A 58 -37.18 0.50 -0.25
CA PHE A 58 -38.58 0.50 0.19
C PHE A 58 -38.88 -0.47 1.35
N ASP A 59 -37.94 -1.34 1.76
CA ASP A 59 -38.10 -2.24 2.90
C ASP A 59 -37.77 -1.52 4.22
N ARG A 60 -38.72 -0.72 4.71
CA ARG A 60 -38.55 0.07 5.94
C ARG A 60 -38.25 -0.80 7.17
N ALA A 61 -38.83 -1.99 7.26
CA ALA A 61 -38.63 -2.91 8.37
C ALA A 61 -37.26 -3.59 8.32
N GLY A 62 -36.81 -4.01 7.13
CA GLY A 62 -35.45 -4.52 6.92
C GLY A 62 -34.39 -3.47 7.22
N ARG A 63 -34.59 -2.23 6.79
CA ARG A 63 -33.65 -1.12 7.07
C ARG A 63 -33.57 -0.76 8.55
N ALA A 64 -34.69 -0.83 9.28
CA ALA A 64 -34.69 -0.60 10.73
C ALA A 64 -33.90 -1.70 11.46
N ARG A 65 -34.09 -2.98 11.08
CA ARG A 65 -33.32 -4.11 11.63
C ARG A 65 -31.83 -4.02 11.31
N ALA A 66 -31.48 -3.65 10.07
CA ALA A 66 -30.10 -3.45 9.65
C ALA A 66 -29.37 -2.38 10.48
N ARG A 67 -30.02 -1.24 10.72
CA ARG A 67 -29.47 -0.15 11.54
C ARG A 67 -29.32 -0.53 13.01
N GLN A 68 -30.29 -1.24 13.57
CA GLN A 68 -30.17 -1.74 14.96
C GLN A 68 -29.00 -2.72 15.08
N THR A 69 -28.88 -3.64 14.14
CA THR A 69 -27.77 -4.60 14.08
C THR A 69 -26.42 -3.87 13.98
N ALA A 70 -26.32 -2.84 13.14
CA ALA A 70 -25.11 -2.02 13.02
C ALA A 70 -24.77 -1.27 14.32
N ALA A 71 -25.76 -0.76 15.04
CA ALA A 71 -25.57 -0.12 16.35
C ALA A 71 -25.05 -1.10 17.40
N ASP A 72 -25.67 -2.29 17.50
CA ASP A 72 -25.27 -3.30 18.48
C ASP A 72 -23.84 -3.81 18.22
N TYR A 73 -23.47 -3.99 16.94
CA TYR A 73 -22.09 -4.34 16.57
C TYR A 73 -21.09 -3.23 16.85
N THR A 74 -21.47 -1.97 16.61
CA THR A 74 -20.61 -0.82 16.94
C THR A 74 -20.27 -0.82 18.43
N ASP A 75 -21.26 -1.02 19.28
CA ASP A 75 -21.07 -1.00 20.73
C ASP A 75 -20.21 -2.19 21.22
N GLN A 76 -20.45 -3.39 20.68
CA GLN A 76 -19.62 -4.57 20.99
C GLN A 76 -18.17 -4.40 20.53
N TRP A 77 -17.97 -3.86 19.34
CA TRP A 77 -16.64 -3.63 18.79
C TRP A 77 -15.86 -2.60 19.60
N ILE A 78 -16.48 -1.48 19.99
CA ILE A 78 -15.84 -0.47 20.83
C ILE A 78 -15.49 -1.04 22.21
N ALA A 79 -16.36 -1.86 22.81
CA ALA A 79 -16.10 -2.50 24.09
C ALA A 79 -14.91 -3.47 24.01
N LEU A 80 -14.77 -4.24 22.93
CA LEU A 80 -13.62 -5.11 22.72
C LEU A 80 -12.33 -4.30 22.53
N GLN A 81 -12.38 -3.23 21.74
CA GLN A 81 -11.25 -2.34 21.53
C GLN A 81 -10.81 -1.63 22.81
N GLN A 82 -11.74 -1.31 23.71
CA GLN A 82 -11.42 -0.79 25.05
C GLN A 82 -10.61 -1.78 25.88
N VAL A 83 -11.08 -3.04 25.98
CA VAL A 83 -10.39 -4.08 26.75
C VAL A 83 -9.00 -4.37 26.17
N GLU A 84 -8.90 -4.44 24.85
CA GLU A 84 -7.63 -4.68 24.16
C GLU A 84 -6.65 -3.52 24.33
N SER A 85 -7.12 -2.27 24.18
CA SER A 85 -6.31 -1.07 24.42
C SER A 85 -5.81 -0.99 25.87
N GLU A 86 -6.65 -1.33 26.84
CA GLU A 86 -6.25 -1.39 28.25
C GLU A 86 -5.17 -2.45 28.50
N ALA A 87 -5.30 -3.63 27.90
CA ALA A 87 -4.32 -4.70 28.00
C ALA A 87 -2.99 -4.32 27.34
N GLN A 88 -3.02 -3.72 26.15
CA GLN A 88 -1.84 -3.22 25.45
C GLN A 88 -1.14 -2.11 26.23
N ARG A 89 -1.90 -1.16 26.80
CA ARG A 89 -1.34 -0.10 27.65
C ARG A 89 -0.68 -0.67 28.89
N ALA A 90 -1.28 -1.68 29.52
CA ALA A 90 -0.68 -2.36 30.67
C ALA A 90 0.63 -3.06 30.29
N ALA A 91 0.67 -3.73 29.14
CA ALA A 91 1.88 -4.38 28.63
C ALA A 91 2.99 -3.36 28.27
N GLN A 92 2.63 -2.26 27.61
CA GLN A 92 3.57 -1.18 27.29
C GLN A 92 4.12 -0.51 28.55
N GLN A 93 3.26 -0.24 29.54
CA GLN A 93 3.72 0.30 30.82
C GLN A 93 4.68 -0.66 31.52
N ALA A 94 4.39 -1.97 31.51
CA ALA A 94 5.29 -2.97 32.08
C ALA A 94 6.67 -2.98 31.38
N GLY A 95 6.71 -2.79 30.05
CA GLY A 95 7.96 -2.63 29.30
C GLY A 95 8.73 -1.37 29.68
N PHE A 96 8.05 -0.22 29.82
CA PHE A 96 8.68 1.02 30.29
C PHE A 96 9.20 0.90 31.72
N ASP A 97 8.46 0.24 32.60
CA ASP A 97 8.85 0.01 33.98
C ASP A 97 10.09 -0.90 34.06
N ASP A 98 10.18 -1.91 33.19
CA ASP A 98 11.34 -2.79 33.09
C ASP A 98 12.57 -2.04 32.58
N GLN A 99 12.43 -1.28 31.49
CA GLN A 99 13.51 -0.45 30.95
C GLN A 99 14.01 0.57 31.98
N TRP A 100 13.09 1.22 32.71
CA TRP A 100 13.45 2.15 33.78
C TRP A 100 14.19 1.45 34.92
N ARG A 101 13.74 0.25 35.32
CA ARG A 101 14.39 -0.54 36.37
C ARG A 101 15.83 -0.88 35.98
N ARG A 102 16.04 -1.36 34.75
CA ARG A 102 17.37 -1.69 34.20
C ARG A 102 18.28 -0.46 34.12
N LEU A 103 17.74 0.67 33.67
CA LEU A 103 18.48 1.93 33.62
C LEU A 103 18.87 2.44 35.01
N ALA A 104 17.97 2.35 35.99
CA ALA A 104 18.22 2.75 37.37
C ALA A 104 19.17 1.81 38.11
N SER A 105 19.22 0.53 37.71
CA SER A 105 20.15 -0.48 38.25
C SER A 105 21.47 -0.57 37.49
N ASN A 106 21.77 0.41 36.61
CA ASN A 106 23.00 0.46 35.82
C ASN A 106 23.24 -0.78 34.94
N ASP A 107 22.18 -1.39 34.41
CA ASP A 107 22.30 -2.46 33.41
C ASP A 107 23.13 -1.97 32.21
N GLN A 108 24.26 -2.63 31.96
CA GLN A 108 25.27 -2.18 31.01
C GLN A 108 24.68 -1.92 29.62
N ASP A 109 23.97 -2.88 29.04
CA ASP A 109 23.42 -2.74 27.68
C ASP A 109 22.39 -1.61 27.59
N THR A 110 21.55 -1.45 28.62
CA THR A 110 20.52 -0.40 28.66
C THR A 110 21.15 0.98 28.78
N VAL A 111 22.12 1.16 29.69
CA VAL A 111 22.83 2.43 29.88
C VAL A 111 23.62 2.79 28.64
N LEU A 112 24.39 1.84 28.08
CA LEU A 112 25.16 2.06 26.86
C LEU A 112 24.25 2.44 25.68
N GLY A 113 23.10 1.77 25.52
CA GLY A 113 22.14 2.09 24.47
C GLY A 113 21.54 3.50 24.60
N VAL A 114 21.12 3.90 25.81
CA VAL A 114 20.57 5.24 26.07
C VAL A 114 21.62 6.33 25.80
N LEU A 115 22.84 6.13 26.30
CA LEU A 115 23.91 7.11 26.14
C LEU A 115 24.39 7.16 24.69
N ALA A 116 24.54 6.02 24.00
CA ALA A 116 24.94 5.98 22.59
C ALA A 116 23.95 6.73 21.71
N SER A 117 22.64 6.54 21.93
CA SER A 117 21.59 7.30 21.22
C SER A 117 21.65 8.80 21.51
N ALA A 118 22.02 9.21 22.72
CA ALA A 118 22.06 10.62 23.10
C ALA A 118 23.29 11.38 22.57
N PHE A 119 24.37 10.66 22.25
CA PHE A 119 25.59 11.24 21.66
C PHE A 119 25.69 11.03 20.15
N ASP A 120 24.71 10.37 19.52
CA ASP A 120 24.66 10.18 18.07
C ASP A 120 24.20 11.46 17.34
N GLY A 121 24.80 11.74 16.17
CA GLY A 121 24.38 12.83 15.28
C GLY A 121 24.64 14.27 15.75
N VAL A 122 25.40 14.52 16.82
CA VAL A 122 25.61 15.89 17.34
C VAL A 122 26.83 16.56 16.66
N PRO A 123 26.66 17.51 15.70
CA PRO A 123 27.75 18.00 14.85
C PRO A 123 28.74 18.92 15.57
N ALA A 124 28.41 19.33 16.79
CA ALA A 124 29.15 20.31 17.58
C ALA A 124 29.90 19.71 18.78
N TYR A 125 29.77 18.40 19.04
CA TYR A 125 30.34 17.75 20.21
C TYR A 125 31.35 16.70 19.76
N VAL A 126 32.52 16.77 20.40
CA VAL A 126 33.55 15.74 20.51
C VAL A 126 32.93 14.33 20.38
N PRO A 127 33.16 13.57 19.28
CA PRO A 127 32.55 12.26 19.08
C PRO A 127 32.77 11.35 20.30
N VAL A 128 31.70 10.81 20.86
CA VAL A 128 31.76 9.97 22.07
C VAL A 128 31.70 8.49 21.68
N ALA A 129 32.71 7.72 22.09
CA ALA A 129 32.64 6.27 22.17
C ALA A 129 32.42 5.88 23.63
N ILE A 130 31.36 5.13 23.90
CA ILE A 130 31.00 4.72 25.27
C ILE A 130 31.31 3.26 25.37
N MET A 131 32.13 2.89 26.34
CA MET A 131 32.78 1.58 26.28
C MET A 131 32.54 0.72 27.51
N HIS A 132 32.22 1.31 28.68
CA HIS A 132 32.04 0.50 29.88
C HIS A 132 31.11 1.11 30.93
N VAL A 133 30.36 0.24 31.60
CA VAL A 133 29.51 0.54 32.77
C VAL A 133 29.80 -0.53 33.82
N ASP A 134 30.38 -0.10 34.95
CA ASP A 134 30.53 -0.84 36.20
C ASP A 134 29.35 -0.50 37.14
N ASP A 135 29.13 -1.31 38.19
CA ASP A 135 28.03 -1.23 39.17
C ASP A 135 27.51 0.18 39.48
N ASP A 136 28.37 1.19 39.69
CA ASP A 136 27.99 2.60 39.89
C ASP A 136 28.82 3.61 39.07
N ARG A 137 29.65 3.15 38.15
CA ARG A 137 30.62 3.98 37.42
C ARG A 137 30.53 3.72 35.93
N THR A 138 30.68 4.75 35.10
CA THR A 138 30.82 4.57 33.64
C THR A 138 32.05 5.28 33.12
N THR A 139 32.60 4.78 32.02
CA THR A 139 33.73 5.41 31.35
C THR A 139 33.34 5.86 29.95
N LEU A 140 33.52 7.17 29.71
CA LEU A 140 33.33 7.83 28.42
C LEU A 140 34.68 8.00 27.75
N ALA A 141 34.76 7.58 26.48
CA ALA A 141 35.86 7.97 25.63
C ALA A 141 35.40 9.03 24.62
N LEU A 142 36.21 10.08 24.50
CA LEU A 142 35.83 11.34 23.87
C LEU A 142 36.86 11.70 22.79
N VAL A 143 36.44 12.01 21.57
CA VAL A 143 37.34 12.42 20.49
C VAL A 143 37.41 13.93 20.39
N ALA A 144 38.55 14.53 20.71
CA ALA A 144 38.75 15.97 20.59
C ALA A 144 38.51 16.43 19.14
N ALA A 145 37.68 17.48 18.99
CA ALA A 145 37.42 18.08 17.68
C ALA A 145 38.72 18.60 17.04
N THR A 146 38.80 18.53 15.72
CA THR A 146 39.97 18.96 14.94
C THR A 146 40.12 20.47 14.94
N ASP A 147 41.33 20.96 14.68
CA ASP A 147 41.64 22.40 14.56
C ASP A 147 40.78 23.14 13.52
N SER A 148 40.23 22.41 12.55
CA SER A 148 39.29 22.95 11.55
C SER A 148 37.95 23.40 12.15
N ALA A 149 37.60 22.97 13.38
CA ALA A 149 36.41 23.41 14.10
C ALA A 149 36.59 24.80 14.76
N LEU A 150 37.82 25.32 14.81
CA LEU A 150 38.13 26.62 15.41
C LEU A 150 38.04 27.76 14.38
N PRO A 151 37.56 28.95 14.76
CA PRO A 151 37.52 30.12 13.87
C PRO A 151 38.87 30.42 13.19
N ALA A 152 38.83 30.85 11.92
CA ALA A 152 40.04 31.27 11.20
C ALA A 152 40.55 32.63 11.72
N GLY A 153 41.86 32.89 11.70
CA GLY A 153 42.44 34.18 12.12
C GLY A 153 42.94 34.25 13.57
N LEU A 154 42.78 33.18 14.37
CA LEU A 154 43.48 33.02 15.65
C LEU A 154 44.98 32.78 15.43
N THR A 155 45.83 33.38 16.27
CA THR A 155 47.26 33.04 16.32
C THR A 155 47.47 31.61 16.83
N GLY A 156 48.65 31.01 16.60
CA GLY A 156 48.94 29.65 17.08
C GLY A 156 48.68 29.46 18.59
N VAL A 157 49.11 30.41 19.41
CA VAL A 157 48.89 30.39 20.88
C VAL A 157 47.41 30.56 21.23
N GLN A 158 46.68 31.47 20.56
CA GLN A 158 45.25 31.64 20.81
C GLN A 158 44.44 30.41 20.40
N ARG A 159 44.83 29.76 19.30
CA ARG A 159 44.22 28.54 18.80
C ARG A 159 44.37 27.41 19.83
N ALA A 160 45.58 27.22 20.34
CA ALA A 160 45.88 26.25 21.38
C ALA A 160 45.04 26.48 22.66
N GLN A 161 44.97 27.72 23.14
CA GLN A 161 44.18 28.06 24.34
C GLN A 161 42.68 27.81 24.16
N VAL A 162 42.11 28.21 23.01
CA VAL A 162 40.68 27.99 22.72
C VAL A 162 40.37 26.51 22.53
N HIS A 163 41.27 25.75 21.88
CA HIS A 163 41.14 24.30 21.73
C HIS A 163 41.09 23.60 23.09
N THR A 164 42.05 23.89 23.97
CA THR A 164 42.12 23.31 25.32
C THR A 164 40.86 23.63 26.13
N ALA A 165 40.40 24.87 26.12
CA ALA A 165 39.17 25.27 26.81
C ALA A 165 37.92 24.58 26.23
N MET A 166 37.85 24.45 24.90
CA MET A 166 36.79 23.73 24.20
C MET A 166 36.77 22.25 24.61
N VAL A 167 37.92 21.57 24.61
CA VAL A 167 38.04 20.15 25.01
C VAL A 167 37.57 19.94 26.44
N LYS A 168 38.04 20.73 27.40
CA LYS A 168 37.65 20.65 28.81
C LYS A 168 36.14 20.87 28.98
N SER A 169 35.61 21.91 28.35
CA SER A 169 34.18 22.26 28.41
C SER A 169 33.27 21.16 27.82
N HIS A 170 33.59 20.63 26.65
CA HIS A 170 32.76 19.59 26.03
C HIS A 170 32.86 18.26 26.78
N SER A 171 34.01 17.94 27.37
CA SER A 171 34.17 16.75 28.20
C SER A 171 33.28 16.82 29.45
N LEU A 172 33.22 17.96 30.12
CA LEU A 172 32.30 18.19 31.23
C LEU A 172 30.82 18.13 30.80
N ALA A 173 30.49 18.66 29.62
CA ALA A 173 29.13 18.57 29.07
C ALA A 173 28.70 17.10 28.90
N ALA A 174 29.55 16.27 28.30
CA ALA A 174 29.28 14.83 28.12
C ALA A 174 29.11 14.09 29.46
N VAL A 175 29.92 14.42 30.45
CA VAL A 175 29.79 13.88 31.82
C VAL A 175 28.44 14.28 32.44
N ARG A 176 28.03 15.55 32.34
CA ARG A 176 26.74 16.02 32.87
C ARG A 176 25.56 15.38 32.17
N GLN A 177 25.60 15.27 30.85
CA GLN A 177 24.57 14.60 30.07
C GLN A 177 24.44 13.13 30.46
N THR A 178 25.57 12.46 30.71
CA THR A 178 25.59 11.07 31.22
C THR A 178 24.90 10.96 32.58
N PHE A 179 25.21 11.86 33.51
CA PHE A 179 24.54 11.89 34.80
C PHE A 179 23.03 12.18 34.70
N ALA A 180 22.62 13.01 33.74
CA ALA A 180 21.20 13.29 33.51
C ALA A 180 20.45 12.07 32.96
N LEU A 181 21.08 11.30 32.08
CA LEU A 181 20.45 10.17 31.40
C LEU A 181 20.51 8.85 32.17
N ALA A 182 21.57 8.63 32.95
CA ALA A 182 21.80 7.41 33.72
C ALA A 182 21.78 7.72 35.22
N PRO A 183 20.59 7.73 35.88
CA PRO A 183 20.44 8.20 37.25
C PRO A 183 21.17 7.34 38.29
N GLY A 184 21.38 6.05 38.01
CA GLY A 184 22.09 5.14 38.91
C GLY A 184 23.61 5.35 38.94
N ILE A 185 24.19 5.99 37.90
CA ILE A 185 25.64 6.22 37.80
C ILE A 185 26.07 7.31 38.78
N GLN A 186 27.02 7.00 39.65
CA GLN A 186 27.57 7.89 40.68
C GLN A 186 28.93 8.47 40.28
N SER A 187 29.66 7.85 39.36
CA SER A 187 30.94 8.36 38.88
C SER A 187 31.11 8.18 37.37
N VAL A 188 31.68 9.19 36.72
CA VAL A 188 32.04 9.12 35.30
C VAL A 188 33.53 9.37 35.15
N ARG A 189 34.22 8.43 34.50
CA ARG A 189 35.59 8.63 34.03
C ARG A 189 35.53 9.10 32.57
N ALA A 190 36.24 10.16 32.24
CA ALA A 190 36.32 10.70 30.88
C ALA A 190 37.76 10.58 30.38
N VAL A 191 37.94 10.00 29.19
CA VAL A 191 39.23 9.84 28.51
C VAL A 191 39.14 10.50 27.15
N VAL A 192 39.94 11.52 26.90
CA VAL A 192 39.90 12.32 25.66
C VAL A 192 41.08 11.99 24.76
N VAL A 193 40.80 11.64 23.50
CA VAL A 193 41.78 11.30 22.47
C VAL A 193 41.72 12.28 21.30
N ARG A 194 42.84 12.61 20.66
CA ARG A 194 42.81 13.37 19.41
C ARG A 194 42.40 12.50 18.22
N ASN A 195 41.97 13.17 17.15
CA ASN A 195 41.50 12.55 15.92
C ASN A 195 42.60 11.93 15.03
N ASP A 196 43.90 12.10 15.33
CA ASP A 196 45.00 11.71 14.42
C ASP A 196 45.55 10.28 14.62
N LEU A 197 44.86 9.43 15.39
CA LEU A 197 44.93 7.95 15.46
C LEU A 197 46.31 7.25 15.58
N ARG A 198 47.43 7.98 15.74
CA ARG A 198 48.79 7.41 15.91
C ARG A 198 49.30 7.41 17.37
N ARG A 199 48.35 7.52 18.33
CA ARG A 199 48.42 7.71 19.82
C ARG A 199 48.38 9.17 20.31
N PRO A 200 47.23 9.63 20.85
CA PRO A 200 47.16 10.99 21.37
C PRO A 200 46.08 11.17 22.48
N CYS A 201 46.14 10.45 23.61
CA CYS A 201 45.28 10.83 24.74
C CYS A 201 45.77 12.19 25.27
N ILE A 202 44.88 13.15 25.50
CA ILE A 202 45.27 14.53 25.88
C ILE A 202 44.71 14.99 27.22
N LEU A 203 43.67 14.32 27.71
CA LEU A 203 43.03 14.61 28.98
C LEU A 203 42.36 13.35 29.49
N ALA A 204 42.58 13.01 30.76
CA ALA A 204 41.77 12.04 31.48
C ALA A 204 41.41 12.59 32.85
N PHE A 205 40.17 12.37 33.30
CA PHE A 205 39.72 12.75 34.64
C PHE A 205 38.52 11.92 35.06
N SER A 206 38.24 11.86 36.37
CA SER A 206 37.05 11.24 36.92
C SER A 206 36.25 12.25 37.73
N LEU A 207 34.94 12.30 37.52
CA LEU A 207 34.03 13.20 38.24
C LEU A 207 32.96 12.39 38.95
N ALA A 208 32.71 12.70 40.22
CA ALA A 208 31.63 12.11 41.00
C ALA A 208 30.36 12.96 40.88
N ARG A 209 29.19 12.32 40.89
CA ARG A 209 27.89 13.00 40.86
C ARG A 209 27.74 13.97 42.04
N ALA A 210 28.14 13.57 43.24
CA ALA A 210 28.11 14.44 44.42
C ALA A 210 28.98 15.70 44.26
N ALA A 211 30.08 15.63 43.48
CA ALA A 211 30.97 16.75 43.25
C ALA A 211 30.32 17.86 42.38
N ILE A 212 29.33 17.51 41.55
CA ILE A 212 28.68 18.46 40.65
C ILE A 212 27.48 19.19 41.25
N GLU A 213 26.93 18.71 42.37
CA GLU A 213 25.73 19.27 43.00
C GLU A 213 25.95 20.69 43.56
N HIS A 214 27.20 21.04 43.90
CA HIS A 214 27.55 22.33 44.48
C HIS A 214 28.08 23.35 43.45
N ILE A 215 28.18 22.96 42.18
CA ILE A 215 28.74 23.80 41.12
C ILE A 215 27.69 24.78 40.60
N ARG A 216 28.05 26.07 40.57
CA ARG A 216 27.27 27.12 39.87
C ARG A 216 27.62 27.13 38.39
N TRP A 217 26.96 26.26 37.63
CA TRP A 217 27.23 26.01 36.21
C TRP A 217 27.10 27.23 35.30
N ASP A 218 26.27 28.21 35.65
CA ASP A 218 26.09 29.45 34.90
C ASP A 218 27.35 30.34 34.90
N THR A 219 28.14 30.29 35.97
CA THR A 219 29.33 31.14 36.16
C THR A 219 30.66 30.42 36.09
N ALA A 220 30.71 29.14 36.47
CA ALA A 220 31.96 28.38 36.64
C ALA A 220 32.73 28.17 35.32
N ASP A 221 34.06 28.18 35.39
CA ASP A 221 34.93 27.84 34.26
C ASP A 221 35.24 26.34 34.22
N ALA A 222 35.35 25.77 33.02
CA ALA A 222 35.63 24.34 32.85
C ALA A 222 36.96 23.93 33.47
N ASP A 223 37.96 24.81 33.43
CA ASP A 223 39.28 24.56 34.00
C ASP A 223 39.22 24.49 35.52
N GLU A 224 38.59 25.50 36.14
CA GLU A 224 38.36 25.55 37.58
C GLU A 224 37.59 24.32 38.08
N ILE A 225 36.61 23.85 37.30
CA ILE A 225 35.84 22.66 37.65
C ILE A 225 36.70 21.41 37.66
N ILE A 226 37.48 21.18 36.60
CA ILE A 226 38.33 19.99 36.50
C ILE A 226 39.41 20.03 37.58
N GLU A 227 40.03 21.17 37.83
CA GLU A 227 41.09 21.29 38.85
C GLU A 227 40.57 21.14 40.28
N ALA A 228 39.40 21.72 40.60
CA ALA A 228 38.90 21.74 41.97
C ALA A 228 38.04 20.52 42.34
N TRP A 229 37.36 19.89 41.38
CA TRP A 229 36.32 18.89 41.67
C TRP A 229 36.53 17.54 41.00
N ALA A 230 37.40 17.44 39.99
CA ALA A 230 37.73 16.15 39.40
C ALA A 230 38.86 15.44 40.17
N SER A 231 38.89 14.12 40.06
CA SER A 231 39.93 13.25 40.61
C SER A 231 40.67 12.54 39.47
N HIS A 232 41.86 12.00 39.75
CA HIS A 232 42.67 11.28 38.75
C HIS A 232 42.87 12.10 37.46
N VAL A 233 43.13 13.39 37.62
CA VAL A 233 43.32 14.31 36.50
C VAL A 233 44.72 14.08 35.91
N CYS A 234 44.76 13.59 34.67
CA CYS A 234 45.98 13.46 33.89
C CYS A 234 45.91 14.45 32.72
N LEU A 235 46.83 15.41 32.69
CA LEU A 235 47.00 16.39 31.61
C LEU A 235 48.47 16.81 31.50
N ARG A 236 48.94 17.10 30.28
CA ARG A 236 50.29 17.62 30.02
C ARG A 236 50.18 18.95 29.25
N PRO A 237 50.42 20.10 29.88
CA PRO A 237 50.39 21.38 29.18
C PRO A 237 51.71 21.62 28.44
N GLU A 238 51.64 21.97 27.16
CA GLU A 238 52.79 22.35 26.34
C GLU A 238 53.06 23.87 26.42
N PRO A 239 54.29 24.35 26.10
CA PRO A 239 54.69 25.77 26.26
C PRO A 239 53.81 26.81 25.56
N HIS A 240 53.00 26.39 24.58
CA HIS A 240 52.09 27.25 23.81
C HIS A 240 50.61 27.09 24.18
N GLY A 241 50.30 26.33 25.23
CA GLY A 241 48.93 26.11 25.73
C GLY A 241 48.19 24.93 25.09
N GLU A 242 48.87 24.13 24.27
CA GLU A 242 48.33 22.88 23.71
C GLU A 242 48.38 21.76 24.75
N LEU A 243 47.47 20.79 24.64
CA LEU A 243 47.53 19.57 25.45
C LEU A 243 48.39 18.52 24.73
N GLY A 244 49.49 18.14 25.39
CA GLY A 244 50.38 17.08 24.96
C GLY A 244 49.79 15.69 25.22
N ALA A 245 50.39 14.67 24.59
CA ALA A 245 50.00 13.28 24.82
C ALA A 245 50.27 12.86 26.28
N ILE A 246 49.35 12.12 26.89
CA ILE A 246 49.43 11.67 28.29
C ILE A 246 49.46 10.14 28.44
N ASP A 247 49.61 9.40 27.34
CA ASP A 247 49.58 7.92 27.31
C ASP A 247 50.51 7.27 28.36
N ASP A 248 51.61 7.92 28.72
CA ASP A 248 52.58 7.49 29.73
C ASP A 248 52.24 7.90 31.18
N LEU A 249 51.23 8.75 31.36
CA LEU A 249 50.72 9.22 32.66
C LEU A 249 49.43 8.50 33.09
N LEU A 250 48.87 7.67 32.21
CA LEU A 250 47.66 6.89 32.50
C LEU A 250 47.99 5.64 33.31
N ASP A 251 47.08 5.26 34.20
CA ASP A 251 47.08 3.91 34.76
C ASP A 251 46.75 2.86 33.68
N GLU A 252 47.02 1.59 33.96
CA GLU A 252 46.87 0.49 32.99
C GLU A 252 45.43 0.37 32.46
N GLU A 253 44.44 0.53 33.34
CA GLU A 253 43.01 0.50 33.03
C GLU A 253 42.64 1.64 32.05
N SER A 254 43.07 2.88 32.33
CA SER A 254 42.80 4.05 31.49
C SER A 254 43.57 4.01 30.17
N ALA A 255 44.76 3.42 30.15
CA ALA A 255 45.56 3.23 28.93
C ALA A 255 44.97 2.16 28.01
N GLU A 256 44.35 1.11 28.54
CA GLU A 256 43.58 0.13 27.76
C GLU A 256 42.31 0.76 27.16
N LEU A 257 41.55 1.47 27.98
CA LEU A 257 40.37 2.21 27.55
C LEU A 257 40.67 3.25 26.45
N ALA A 258 41.78 3.98 26.56
CA ALA A 258 42.19 4.91 25.52
C ALA A 258 42.46 4.20 24.17
N ARG A 259 43.03 2.99 24.20
CA ARG A 259 43.33 2.19 23.00
C ARG A 259 42.05 1.65 22.36
N ASP A 260 41.13 1.12 23.16
CA ASP A 260 39.86 0.58 22.66
C ASP A 260 38.99 1.68 22.04
N ALA A 261 39.01 2.88 22.62
CA ALA A 261 38.31 4.03 22.08
C ALA A 261 38.88 4.47 20.74
N GLN A 262 40.21 4.48 20.62
CA GLN A 262 40.88 4.75 19.35
C GLN A 262 40.50 3.72 18.28
N ASN A 263 40.42 2.44 18.64
CA ASN A 263 40.02 1.38 17.72
C ASN A 263 38.56 1.55 17.24
N GLU A 264 37.63 1.83 18.15
CA GLU A 264 36.21 2.06 17.83
C GLU A 264 36.03 3.29 16.93
N VAL A 265 36.73 4.39 17.24
CA VAL A 265 36.72 5.62 16.43
C VAL A 265 37.34 5.38 15.07
N ALA A 266 38.46 4.65 14.99
CA ALA A 266 39.07 4.26 13.72
C ALA A 266 38.13 3.39 12.88
N GLN A 267 37.38 2.47 13.49
CA GLN A 267 36.37 1.67 12.80
C GLN A 267 35.18 2.51 12.34
N ARG A 268 34.69 3.46 13.15
CA ARG A 268 33.61 4.36 12.77
C ARG A 268 34.02 5.32 11.64
N LEU A 269 35.22 5.89 11.71
CA LEU A 269 35.79 6.68 10.63
C LEU A 269 36.02 5.82 9.39
N ALA A 270 36.43 4.56 9.53
CA ALA A 270 36.53 3.61 8.42
C ALA A 270 35.14 3.29 7.82
N ARG A 271 34.08 3.17 8.62
CA ARG A 271 32.70 3.00 8.13
C ARG A 271 32.16 4.26 7.45
N GLN A 272 32.48 5.44 7.98
CA GLN A 272 32.13 6.74 7.40
C GLN A 272 32.89 7.03 6.10
N THR A 273 34.16 6.62 6.01
CA THR A 273 34.97 6.70 4.78
C THR A 273 34.68 5.57 3.79
N ALA A 274 34.19 4.41 4.26
CA ALA A 274 33.61 3.36 3.42
C ALA A 274 32.24 3.76 2.83
N GLY A 275 31.71 4.93 3.19
CA GLY A 275 30.59 5.59 2.49
C GLY A 275 30.89 5.96 1.04
N ASP A 276 32.15 5.84 0.60
CA ASP A 276 32.58 5.95 -0.80
C ASP A 276 32.99 4.57 -1.38
N GLY A 277 31.99 3.75 -1.73
CA GLY A 277 32.11 2.72 -2.79
C GLY A 277 32.42 1.27 -2.37
N HIS A 278 31.40 0.41 -2.58
CA HIS A 278 31.38 -1.08 -2.68
C HIS A 278 31.17 -1.89 -1.38
N GLY A 279 30.02 -2.60 -1.29
CA GLY A 279 29.85 -3.63 -0.25
C GLY A 279 28.58 -4.50 -0.21
N ALA A 280 27.50 -4.21 -0.94
CA ALA A 280 26.34 -5.12 -0.99
C ALA A 280 25.87 -5.34 -2.44
N SER A 281 26.35 -6.41 -3.08
CA SER A 281 25.89 -6.82 -4.41
C SER A 281 24.73 -7.82 -4.30
N GLY A 282 23.62 -7.57 -4.99
CA GLY A 282 22.49 -8.50 -5.04
C GLY A 282 21.18 -7.80 -5.39
N PHE A 283 20.07 -8.33 -4.87
CA PHE A 283 18.74 -7.75 -5.06
C PHE A 283 18.17 -7.28 -3.71
N ALA A 284 17.32 -6.26 -3.76
CA ALA A 284 16.47 -5.80 -2.67
C ALA A 284 15.04 -5.97 -3.14
N VAL A 285 14.36 -7.01 -2.63
CA VAL A 285 12.95 -7.25 -2.93
C VAL A 285 12.13 -6.38 -1.99
N ILE A 286 11.34 -5.48 -2.55
CA ILE A 286 10.53 -4.52 -1.83
C ILE A 286 9.05 -4.83 -2.01
N ASP A 287 8.28 -4.49 -0.99
CA ASP A 287 6.84 -4.44 -1.02
C ASP A 287 6.39 -3.33 -0.06
N VAL A 288 5.35 -2.57 -0.43
CA VAL A 288 4.76 -1.53 0.42
C VAL A 288 3.25 -1.70 0.53
N GLU A 289 2.72 -1.51 1.74
CA GLU A 289 1.31 -1.26 1.95
C GLU A 289 1.06 0.24 2.01
N THR A 290 -0.07 0.69 1.46
CA THR A 290 -0.37 2.11 1.31
C THR A 290 -1.77 2.45 1.83
N SER A 291 -1.95 3.71 2.25
CA SER A 291 -3.26 4.21 2.73
C SER A 291 -4.33 4.33 1.64
N GLY A 292 -3.96 4.05 0.39
CA GLY A 292 -4.79 4.21 -0.78
C GLY A 292 -3.94 4.06 -2.03
N LEU A 293 -4.49 4.40 -3.19
CA LEU A 293 -3.86 4.11 -4.47
C LEU A 293 -3.08 5.30 -5.03
N SER A 294 -3.20 6.54 -4.54
CA SER A 294 -2.60 7.74 -5.14
C SER A 294 -1.38 8.24 -4.37
N PRO A 295 -0.14 8.16 -4.89
CA PRO A 295 1.06 8.62 -4.19
C PRO A 295 1.09 10.14 -4.02
N GLU A 296 0.19 10.91 -4.65
CA GLU A 296 0.05 12.35 -4.42
C GLU A 296 -0.60 12.64 -3.07
N TYR A 297 -1.63 11.88 -2.70
CA TYR A 297 -2.46 12.08 -1.51
C TYR A 297 -2.24 11.02 -0.42
N ASP A 298 -2.00 9.78 -0.85
CA ASP A 298 -1.77 8.61 0.00
C ASP A 298 -0.30 8.43 0.38
N ARG A 299 -0.12 7.62 1.41
CA ARG A 299 1.14 7.44 2.13
C ARG A 299 1.46 5.96 2.26
N VAL A 300 2.76 5.66 2.36
CA VAL A 300 3.24 4.33 2.77
C VAL A 300 2.88 4.11 4.24
N ILE A 301 2.27 2.97 4.57
CA ILE A 301 1.87 2.57 5.92
C ILE A 301 2.61 1.32 6.43
N GLU A 302 3.24 0.58 5.53
CA GLU A 302 4.21 -0.47 5.85
C GLU A 302 5.22 -0.55 4.70
N VAL A 303 6.47 -0.86 5.03
CA VAL A 303 7.50 -1.16 4.03
C VAL A 303 8.24 -2.42 4.45
N ALA A 304 8.52 -3.29 3.48
CA ALA A 304 9.37 -4.45 3.66
C ALA A 304 10.51 -4.44 2.63
N VAL A 305 11.67 -4.97 3.07
CA VAL A 305 12.84 -5.21 2.23
C VAL A 305 13.40 -6.60 2.56
N VAL A 306 13.39 -7.49 1.57
CA VAL A 306 14.08 -8.78 1.62
C VAL A 306 15.32 -8.68 0.74
N ALA A 307 16.48 -8.60 1.39
CA ALA A 307 17.77 -8.54 0.73
C ALA A 307 18.22 -9.94 0.33
N THR A 308 18.69 -10.08 -0.91
CA THR A 308 19.23 -11.35 -1.43
C THR A 308 20.64 -11.18 -2.01
N ASP A 309 21.38 -12.29 -2.10
CA ASP A 309 22.63 -12.36 -2.87
C ASP A 309 22.35 -12.33 -4.40
N SER A 310 23.41 -12.37 -5.22
CA SER A 310 23.28 -12.37 -6.68
C SER A 310 22.63 -13.62 -7.29
N ASN A 311 22.42 -14.67 -6.49
CA ASN A 311 21.72 -15.90 -6.88
C ASN A 311 20.26 -15.92 -6.38
N GLY A 312 19.81 -14.87 -5.68
CA GLY A 312 18.46 -14.77 -5.13
C GLY A 312 18.29 -15.46 -3.77
N ASN A 313 19.37 -15.84 -3.07
CA ASN A 313 19.26 -16.34 -1.70
C ASN A 313 19.07 -15.20 -0.72
N VAL A 314 18.07 -15.31 0.16
CA VAL A 314 17.82 -14.33 1.23
C VAL A 314 19.02 -14.27 2.17
N VAL A 315 19.51 -13.06 2.42
CA VAL A 315 20.63 -12.78 3.32
C VAL A 315 20.23 -11.87 4.49
N ASP A 316 19.16 -11.10 4.33
CA ASP A 316 18.67 -10.18 5.34
C ASP A 316 17.21 -9.81 5.04
N GLU A 317 16.44 -9.48 6.08
CA GLU A 317 15.03 -9.14 6.01
C GLU A 317 14.73 -8.01 6.98
N TRP A 318 13.93 -7.05 6.52
CA TRP A 318 13.52 -5.91 7.33
C TRP A 318 12.13 -5.47 6.96
N THR A 319 11.36 -5.10 7.97
CA THR A 319 10.04 -4.53 7.79
C THR A 319 9.75 -3.55 8.91
N THR A 320 8.96 -2.53 8.61
CA THR A 320 8.40 -1.64 9.61
C THR A 320 7.06 -1.10 9.13
N LEU A 321 6.12 -0.99 10.07
CA LEU A 321 5.01 -0.07 9.92
C LEU A 321 5.54 1.36 9.80
N VAL A 322 4.79 2.20 9.09
CA VAL A 322 5.12 3.60 8.84
C VAL A 322 3.92 4.45 9.23
N ASN A 323 4.16 5.49 10.02
CA ASN A 323 3.11 6.46 10.33
C ASN A 323 2.83 7.35 9.11
N PRO A 324 1.64 7.28 8.49
CA PRO A 324 1.30 8.09 7.32
C PRO A 324 1.02 9.56 7.67
N GLU A 325 1.01 9.92 8.96
CA GLU A 325 0.57 11.24 9.44
C GLU A 325 -0.85 11.60 8.94
N GLY A 326 -1.69 10.58 8.81
CA GLY A 326 -2.99 10.66 8.13
C GLY A 326 -3.81 9.37 8.26
N PRO A 327 -4.90 9.23 7.49
CA PRO A 327 -5.70 8.01 7.48
C PRO A 327 -4.90 6.81 6.96
N VAL A 328 -5.21 5.61 7.45
CA VAL A 328 -4.58 4.35 7.02
C VAL A 328 -5.27 3.67 5.85
N GLY A 329 -6.37 4.22 5.33
CA GLY A 329 -7.05 3.65 4.17
C GLY A 329 -7.95 2.45 4.46
N LYS A 330 -8.08 1.57 3.45
CA LYS A 330 -8.94 0.37 3.47
C LYS A 330 -8.31 -0.74 4.33
N THR A 331 -8.43 -0.61 5.65
CA THR A 331 -7.96 -1.62 6.62
C THR A 331 -8.46 -3.05 6.35
N SER A 332 -9.58 -3.25 5.66
CA SER A 332 -10.06 -4.58 5.25
C SER A 332 -9.10 -5.34 4.32
N LEU A 333 -8.27 -4.62 3.56
CA LEU A 333 -7.31 -5.18 2.61
C LEU A 333 -6.00 -5.55 3.33
N HIS A 334 -5.30 -4.54 3.81
CA HIS A 334 -3.95 -4.68 4.39
C HIS A 334 -3.96 -5.00 5.89
N ARG A 335 -5.11 -4.95 6.58
CA ARG A 335 -5.28 -5.26 8.02
C ARG A 335 -4.51 -4.36 9.00
N ILE A 336 -3.99 -3.24 8.52
CA ILE A 336 -3.31 -2.23 9.36
C ILE A 336 -4.34 -1.20 9.81
N THR A 337 -4.46 -1.02 11.12
CA THR A 337 -5.33 -0.02 11.74
C THR A 337 -4.59 1.29 12.01
N ALA A 338 -5.33 2.37 12.25
CA ALA A 338 -4.73 3.64 12.66
C ALA A 338 -3.96 3.54 13.99
N ALA A 339 -4.33 2.61 14.87
CA ALA A 339 -3.63 2.36 16.13
C ALA A 339 -2.27 1.71 15.90
N ASP A 340 -2.18 0.80 14.92
CA ASP A 340 -0.93 0.08 14.60
C ASP A 340 0.17 1.03 14.11
N VAL A 341 -0.19 2.11 13.41
CA VAL A 341 0.77 3.08 12.86
C VAL A 341 0.98 4.30 13.74
N ALA A 342 0.23 4.48 14.85
CA ALA A 342 0.22 5.71 15.62
C ALA A 342 1.60 6.07 16.22
N ASP A 343 2.31 5.07 16.75
CA ASP A 343 3.66 5.14 17.30
C ASP A 343 4.71 4.50 16.38
N ALA A 344 4.32 4.13 15.15
CA ALA A 344 5.28 3.72 14.13
C ALA A 344 6.18 4.90 13.72
N PRO A 345 7.43 4.64 13.27
CA PRO A 345 8.28 5.70 12.74
C PRO A 345 7.66 6.34 11.50
N ARG A 346 7.94 7.62 11.27
CA ARG A 346 7.54 8.31 10.03
C ARG A 346 8.49 7.94 8.91
N PHE A 347 8.08 8.19 7.67
CA PHE A 347 8.98 7.96 6.54
C PHE A 347 10.31 8.73 6.65
N THR A 348 10.27 9.97 7.14
CA THR A 348 11.48 10.79 7.36
C THR A 348 12.44 10.19 8.38
N ASP A 349 11.92 9.39 9.32
CA ASP A 349 12.74 8.73 10.32
C ASP A 349 13.46 7.53 9.68
N ILE A 350 12.75 6.75 8.84
CA ILE A 350 13.26 5.50 8.24
C ILE A 350 14.07 5.68 6.96
N VAL A 351 14.01 6.83 6.28
CA VAL A 351 14.56 7.00 4.92
C VAL A 351 16.07 6.73 4.82
N GLY A 352 16.83 7.01 5.87
CA GLY A 352 18.27 6.68 5.93
C GLY A 352 18.54 5.18 5.97
N GLU A 353 17.84 4.46 6.86
CA GLU A 353 17.92 2.99 6.98
C GLU A 353 17.41 2.29 5.71
N LEU A 354 16.28 2.75 5.17
CA LEU A 354 15.73 2.24 3.92
C LEU A 354 16.75 2.42 2.78
N THR A 355 17.35 3.61 2.67
CA THR A 355 18.37 3.89 1.65
C THR A 355 19.57 2.95 1.77
N LEU A 356 20.06 2.67 2.98
CA LEU A 356 21.15 1.71 3.20
C LEU A 356 20.80 0.30 2.70
N ARG A 357 19.55 -0.12 2.90
CA ARG A 357 19.07 -1.44 2.46
C ARG A 357 18.85 -1.53 0.96
N LEU A 358 18.54 -0.43 0.28
CA LEU A 358 18.32 -0.38 -1.16
C LEU A 358 19.61 -0.09 -1.96
N ALA A 359 20.57 0.63 -1.35
CA ALA A 359 21.76 1.09 -2.03
C ALA A 359 22.62 -0.05 -2.58
N GLY A 360 23.05 0.08 -3.84
CA GLY A 360 23.89 -0.89 -4.54
C GLY A 360 23.18 -2.18 -4.98
N ARG A 361 21.87 -2.32 -4.76
CA ARG A 361 21.07 -3.51 -5.11
C ARG A 361 20.06 -3.24 -6.21
N VAL A 362 19.74 -4.28 -6.97
CA VAL A 362 18.63 -4.24 -7.94
C VAL A 362 17.32 -4.26 -7.17
N ILE A 363 16.42 -3.32 -7.46
CA ILE A 363 15.12 -3.25 -6.80
C ILE A 363 14.17 -4.23 -7.46
N VAL A 364 13.56 -5.11 -6.67
CA VAL A 364 12.67 -6.15 -7.18
C VAL A 364 11.32 -6.03 -6.48
N GLY A 365 10.24 -6.24 -7.21
CA GLY A 365 8.89 -6.27 -6.64
C GLY A 365 7.94 -7.02 -7.56
N HIS A 366 6.78 -7.39 -7.04
CA HIS A 366 5.69 -7.93 -7.84
C HIS A 366 4.77 -6.78 -8.23
N ASN A 367 4.80 -6.37 -9.50
CA ASN A 367 4.28 -5.07 -9.95
C ASN A 367 5.05 -3.85 -9.35
N VAL A 368 6.38 -3.96 -9.27
CA VAL A 368 7.33 -3.00 -8.64
C VAL A 368 7.15 -1.51 -9.01
N GLN A 369 6.48 -1.20 -10.12
CA GLN A 369 6.19 0.18 -10.50
C GLN A 369 5.24 0.86 -9.50
N PHE A 370 4.34 0.09 -8.88
CA PHE A 370 3.48 0.59 -7.82
C PHE A 370 4.29 0.98 -6.59
N ASP A 371 5.19 0.14 -6.10
CA ASP A 371 6.03 0.45 -4.93
C ASP A 371 6.94 1.66 -5.20
N LEU A 372 7.58 1.67 -6.38
CA LEU A 372 8.53 2.71 -6.74
C LEU A 372 7.90 4.11 -6.82
N ARG A 373 6.64 4.24 -7.23
CA ARG A 373 5.98 5.56 -7.29
C ARG A 373 5.69 6.10 -5.88
N PHE A 374 5.33 5.24 -4.94
CA PHE A 374 5.15 5.60 -3.54
C PHE A 374 6.47 5.97 -2.89
N LEU A 375 7.52 5.18 -3.12
CA LEU A 375 8.87 5.53 -2.68
C LEU A 375 9.34 6.87 -3.29
N HIS A 376 9.12 7.10 -4.58
CA HIS A 376 9.46 8.39 -5.20
C HIS A 376 8.74 9.57 -4.52
N ALA A 377 7.45 9.44 -4.22
CA ALA A 377 6.68 10.48 -3.55
C ALA A 377 7.13 10.69 -2.10
N GLU A 378 7.39 9.62 -1.35
CA GLU A 378 7.87 9.73 0.03
C GLU A 378 9.28 10.33 0.11
N PHE A 379 10.21 9.95 -0.79
CA PHE A 379 11.51 10.61 -0.89
C PHE A 379 11.35 12.10 -1.21
N ALA A 380 10.46 12.45 -2.14
CA ALA A 380 10.20 13.86 -2.48
C ALA A 380 9.62 14.64 -1.30
N ARG A 381 8.70 14.05 -0.51
CA ARG A 381 8.16 14.64 0.73
C ARG A 381 9.25 14.85 1.78
N ALA A 382 10.20 13.92 1.88
CA ALA A 382 11.40 14.05 2.70
C ALA A 382 12.44 15.04 2.13
N ARG A 383 12.14 15.74 1.02
CA ARG A 383 13.03 16.66 0.30
C ARG A 383 14.30 16.00 -0.23
N LEU A 384 14.22 14.70 -0.51
CA LEU A 384 15.29 13.89 -1.09
C LEU A 384 14.92 13.53 -2.53
N ARG A 385 15.95 13.27 -3.34
CA ARG A 385 15.76 12.77 -4.71
C ARG A 385 16.12 11.29 -4.73
N LEU A 386 15.15 10.44 -5.02
CA LEU A 386 15.40 9.03 -5.32
C LEU A 386 16.13 8.96 -6.69
N PRO A 387 17.29 8.28 -6.79
CA PRO A 387 18.02 8.16 -8.04
C PRO A 387 17.26 7.28 -9.04
N HIS A 388 17.73 7.22 -10.29
CA HIS A 388 17.17 6.27 -11.25
C HIS A 388 17.60 4.84 -10.87
N LEU A 389 16.63 4.00 -10.52
CA LEU A 389 16.87 2.68 -9.95
C LEU A 389 16.90 1.61 -11.04
N VAL A 390 17.88 0.70 -10.96
CA VAL A 390 17.84 -0.55 -11.72
C VAL A 390 16.81 -1.45 -11.05
N SER A 391 15.71 -1.76 -11.75
CA SER A 391 14.61 -2.55 -11.21
C SER A 391 14.25 -3.76 -12.06
N LEU A 392 13.67 -4.78 -11.41
CA LEU A 392 13.14 -5.98 -12.03
C LEU A 392 11.74 -6.27 -11.47
N CYS A 393 10.78 -6.51 -12.36
CA CYS A 393 9.39 -6.74 -11.98
C CYS A 393 9.03 -8.22 -12.18
N THR A 394 8.82 -8.97 -11.10
CA THR A 394 8.55 -10.43 -11.19
C THR A 394 7.24 -10.73 -11.91
N TYR A 395 6.26 -9.82 -11.84
CA TYR A 395 5.05 -9.85 -12.64
C TYR A 395 5.35 -9.84 -14.15
N ARG A 396 6.13 -8.86 -14.63
CA ARG A 396 6.50 -8.75 -16.04
C ARG A 396 7.30 -9.97 -16.48
N GLU A 397 8.26 -10.37 -15.67
CA GLU A 397 9.10 -11.55 -15.95
C GLU A 397 8.28 -12.85 -15.99
N SER A 398 7.19 -12.96 -15.22
CA SER A 398 6.35 -14.15 -15.22
C SER A 398 5.82 -14.51 -16.63
N HIS A 399 5.66 -13.55 -17.55
CA HIS A 399 5.20 -13.82 -18.91
C HIS A 399 6.17 -14.73 -19.69
N ASP A 400 7.47 -14.61 -19.40
CA ASP A 400 8.50 -15.47 -19.98
C ASP A 400 8.73 -16.75 -19.17
N TYR A 401 8.76 -16.65 -17.83
CA TYR A 401 9.08 -17.81 -16.97
C TYR A 401 7.88 -18.73 -16.74
N LEU A 402 6.64 -18.23 -16.85
CA LEU A 402 5.39 -18.94 -16.62
C LEU A 402 4.39 -18.71 -17.79
N PRO A 403 4.73 -19.09 -19.05
CA PRO A 403 3.99 -18.66 -20.24
C PRO A 403 2.55 -19.23 -20.36
N GLY A 404 2.18 -20.25 -19.59
CA GLY A 404 0.84 -20.84 -19.59
C GLY A 404 -0.13 -20.25 -18.56
N LEU A 405 0.33 -19.31 -17.74
CA LEU A 405 -0.45 -18.77 -16.63
C LEU A 405 -1.42 -17.68 -17.11
N GLN A 406 -2.72 -17.89 -16.85
CA GLN A 406 -3.81 -16.99 -17.28
C GLN A 406 -3.94 -15.75 -16.39
N ARG A 407 -3.53 -15.85 -15.12
CA ARG A 407 -3.52 -14.76 -14.15
C ARG A 407 -2.22 -14.72 -13.41
N ARG A 408 -1.75 -13.51 -13.13
CA ARG A 408 -0.37 -13.29 -12.74
C ARG A 408 -0.24 -12.50 -11.45
N ARG A 409 -1.30 -12.44 -10.63
CA ARG A 409 -1.19 -11.91 -9.26
C ARG A 409 -0.15 -12.72 -8.49
N LEU A 410 0.39 -12.15 -7.42
CA LEU A 410 1.41 -12.80 -6.62
C LEU A 410 1.00 -14.22 -6.17
N PRO A 411 -0.22 -14.45 -5.63
CA PRO A 411 -0.66 -15.80 -5.26
C PRO A 411 -0.68 -16.78 -6.44
N ASP A 412 -1.11 -16.33 -7.63
CA ASP A 412 -1.22 -17.16 -8.83
C ASP A 412 0.18 -17.60 -9.31
N CYS A 413 1.13 -16.65 -9.37
CA CYS A 413 2.51 -16.92 -9.73
C CYS A 413 3.19 -17.84 -8.70
N CYS A 414 2.98 -17.58 -7.41
CA CYS A 414 3.52 -18.40 -6.33
C CYS A 414 2.99 -19.83 -6.39
N HIS A 415 1.69 -20.01 -6.58
CA HIS A 415 1.09 -21.34 -6.75
C HIS A 415 1.69 -22.09 -7.95
N ALA A 416 1.79 -21.43 -9.10
CA ALA A 416 2.35 -22.02 -10.31
C ALA A 416 3.83 -22.40 -10.18
N ALA A 417 4.60 -21.61 -9.41
CA ALA A 417 6.02 -21.83 -9.19
C ALA A 417 6.33 -22.72 -7.96
N GLY A 418 5.31 -23.10 -7.17
CA GLY A 418 5.49 -23.86 -5.93
C GLY A 418 6.11 -23.05 -4.78
N VAL A 419 5.95 -21.72 -4.79
CA VAL A 419 6.35 -20.82 -3.71
C VAL A 419 5.22 -20.71 -2.69
N VAL A 420 5.56 -20.82 -1.40
CA VAL A 420 4.60 -20.64 -0.31
C VAL A 420 4.34 -19.15 -0.11
N LEU A 421 3.07 -18.77 -0.11
CA LEU A 421 2.61 -17.45 0.30
C LEU A 421 1.74 -17.62 1.55
N THR A 422 2.15 -16.99 2.64
CA THR A 422 1.47 -16.98 3.94
C THR A 422 1.02 -15.56 4.24
N ASP A 423 -0.19 -15.37 4.75
CA ASP A 423 -0.69 -14.05 5.18
C ASP A 423 -0.58 -12.94 4.10
N ALA A 424 -1.19 -13.16 2.93
CA ALA A 424 -1.22 -12.18 1.83
C ALA A 424 -1.74 -10.80 2.29
N HIS A 425 -1.17 -9.73 1.73
CA HIS A 425 -1.34 -8.32 2.15
C HIS A 425 -0.64 -7.98 3.47
N ALA A 426 0.47 -8.67 3.71
CA ALA A 426 1.50 -8.28 4.65
C ALA A 426 2.80 -8.08 3.88
N ALA A 427 3.35 -6.85 3.92
CA ALA A 427 4.45 -6.47 3.03
C ALA A 427 5.64 -7.42 3.12
N LEU A 428 5.98 -7.89 4.34
CA LEU A 428 7.11 -8.81 4.50
C LEU A 428 6.85 -10.18 3.85
N GLU A 429 5.64 -10.70 3.96
CA GLU A 429 5.30 -12.01 3.39
C GLU A 429 5.21 -11.95 1.87
N ASP A 430 4.65 -10.86 1.33
CA ASP A 430 4.58 -10.62 -0.12
C ASP A 430 5.99 -10.40 -0.71
N ALA A 431 6.87 -9.68 0.00
CA ALA A 431 8.28 -9.55 -0.36
C ALA A 431 9.03 -10.89 -0.31
N ARG A 432 8.79 -11.74 0.70
CA ARG A 432 9.36 -13.09 0.82
C ARG A 432 8.93 -13.99 -0.33
N ALA A 433 7.64 -14.00 -0.65
CA ALA A 433 7.09 -14.77 -1.76
C ALA A 433 7.67 -14.28 -3.10
N THR A 434 7.79 -12.97 -3.28
CA THR A 434 8.43 -12.35 -4.45
C THR A 434 9.92 -12.73 -4.55
N ALA A 435 10.64 -12.79 -3.43
CA ALA A 435 12.03 -13.27 -3.39
C ALA A 435 12.13 -14.76 -3.78
N GLY A 436 11.16 -15.57 -3.36
CA GLY A 436 11.01 -16.97 -3.79
C GLY A 436 10.86 -17.10 -5.32
N LEU A 437 9.98 -16.30 -5.92
CA LEU A 437 9.81 -16.24 -7.38
C LEU A 437 11.09 -15.80 -8.09
N LEU A 438 11.75 -14.74 -7.60
CA LEU A 438 13.03 -14.26 -8.14
C LEU A 438 14.07 -15.39 -8.15
N ARG A 439 14.22 -16.13 -7.04
CA ARG A 439 15.18 -17.24 -6.96
C ARG A 439 14.88 -18.33 -7.99
N ILE A 440 13.61 -18.68 -8.19
CA ILE A 440 13.21 -19.65 -9.22
C ILE A 440 13.55 -19.14 -10.62
N TYR A 441 13.26 -17.87 -10.93
CA TYR A 441 13.55 -17.28 -12.23
C TYR A 441 15.06 -17.25 -12.52
N LEU A 442 15.88 -16.84 -11.53
CA LEU A 442 17.34 -16.82 -11.64
C LEU A 442 17.94 -18.23 -11.78
N GLY A 443 17.37 -19.21 -11.08
CA GLY A 443 17.78 -20.61 -11.13
C GLY A 443 17.32 -21.38 -12.37
N SER A 444 16.41 -20.80 -13.17
CA SER A 444 15.91 -21.44 -14.38
C SER A 444 16.96 -21.45 -15.51
N GLY A 445 16.80 -22.37 -16.46
CA GLY A 445 17.59 -22.40 -17.70
C GLY A 445 17.18 -21.37 -18.75
N HIS A 446 16.29 -20.43 -18.43
CA HIS A 446 15.77 -19.46 -19.37
C HIS A 446 16.81 -18.39 -19.73
N ARG A 447 16.84 -17.94 -20.99
CA ARG A 447 17.85 -16.97 -21.48
C ARG A 447 17.94 -15.68 -20.65
N ARG A 448 16.78 -15.19 -20.18
CA ARG A 448 16.69 -13.94 -19.40
C ARG A 448 17.32 -14.07 -18.01
N ALA A 449 17.48 -15.28 -17.48
CA ALA A 449 18.10 -15.48 -16.16
C ALA A 449 19.57 -15.04 -16.15
N ALA A 450 20.29 -15.20 -17.27
CA ALA A 450 21.65 -14.73 -17.41
C ALA A 450 21.75 -13.20 -17.51
N GLU A 451 20.74 -12.54 -18.08
CA GLU A 451 20.63 -11.08 -18.13
C GLU A 451 20.39 -10.52 -16.73
N HIS A 452 19.46 -11.11 -15.98
CA HIS A 452 19.13 -10.69 -14.62
C HIS A 452 20.31 -10.78 -13.66
N ARG A 453 21.13 -11.84 -13.78
CA ARG A 453 22.36 -12.01 -12.98
C ARG A 453 23.41 -10.92 -13.21
N ARG A 454 23.31 -10.14 -14.29
CA ARG A 454 24.22 -9.00 -14.57
C ARG A 454 23.74 -7.68 -14.00
N LEU A 455 22.46 -7.57 -13.63
CA LEU A 455 21.86 -6.33 -13.12
C LEU A 455 22.52 -5.84 -11.80
N PRO A 456 22.92 -6.69 -10.84
CA PRO A 456 23.59 -6.23 -9.62
C PRO A 456 24.85 -5.40 -9.87
N ALA A 457 25.63 -5.72 -10.90
CA ALA A 457 26.81 -4.93 -11.26
C ALA A 457 26.47 -3.53 -11.77
N GLN A 458 25.29 -3.35 -12.36
CA GLN A 458 24.79 -2.04 -12.79
C GLN A 458 24.23 -1.26 -11.60
N ALA A 459 23.46 -1.93 -10.73
CA ALA A 459 22.89 -1.31 -9.53
C ALA A 459 23.97 -0.80 -8.56
N ALA A 460 25.08 -1.52 -8.44
CA ALA A 460 26.24 -1.11 -7.64
C ALA A 460 26.86 0.23 -8.07
N GLN A 461 26.60 0.68 -9.30
CA GLN A 461 27.13 1.93 -9.85
C GLN A 461 26.16 3.11 -9.70
N VAL A 462 24.94 2.88 -9.21
CA VAL A 462 23.94 3.94 -9.03
C VAL A 462 24.35 4.83 -7.84
N PRO A 463 24.51 6.15 -8.03
CA PRO A 463 24.85 7.05 -6.93
C PRO A 463 23.63 7.29 -6.06
N TRP A 464 23.75 7.02 -4.77
CA TRP A 464 22.73 7.31 -3.76
C TRP A 464 23.06 8.58 -2.98
N PRO A 465 22.05 9.38 -2.57
CA PRO A 465 22.30 10.52 -1.69
C PRO A 465 22.82 10.04 -0.33
N GLN A 466 23.80 10.77 0.21
CA GLN A 466 24.28 10.56 1.58
C GLN A 466 23.23 11.12 2.55
N ILE A 467 22.57 10.24 3.28
CA ILE A 467 21.52 10.59 4.24
C ILE A 467 22.05 10.24 5.64
N PRO A 468 22.07 11.18 6.60
CA PRO A 468 22.45 10.89 7.98
C PRO A 468 21.61 9.73 8.52
N GLN A 469 22.28 8.79 9.18
CA GLN A 469 21.59 7.67 9.83
C GLN A 469 20.92 8.15 11.11
N SER A 470 19.70 7.68 11.32
CA SER A 470 18.98 7.81 12.59
C SER A 470 18.78 6.40 13.13
N ALA A 471 19.01 6.18 14.42
CA ALA A 471 18.64 4.93 15.07
C ALA A 471 17.11 4.78 15.08
N VAL A 472 16.56 4.10 14.09
CA VAL A 472 15.13 3.81 13.99
C VAL A 472 14.85 2.46 14.60
N VAL A 473 13.96 2.43 15.60
CA VAL A 473 13.35 1.18 16.06
C VAL A 473 12.24 0.82 15.08
N ALA A 474 12.50 -0.17 14.23
CA ALA A 474 11.49 -0.72 13.34
C ALA A 474 10.30 -1.24 14.16
N LYS A 475 9.08 -0.86 13.75
CA LYS A 475 7.86 -1.34 14.39
C LYS A 475 7.30 -2.52 13.60
N PRO A 476 7.37 -3.75 14.11
CA PRO A 476 6.83 -4.89 13.39
C PRO A 476 5.30 -4.82 13.34
N ARG A 477 4.73 -5.37 12.26
CA ARG A 477 3.29 -5.61 12.14
C ARG A 477 2.79 -6.54 13.26
N PRO A 478 1.63 -6.25 13.88
CA PRO A 478 1.00 -7.19 14.80
C PRO A 478 0.69 -8.52 14.12
N PRO A 479 0.80 -9.67 14.82
CA PRO A 479 0.42 -10.96 14.23
C PRO A 479 -1.06 -10.95 13.83
N ALA A 480 -1.35 -11.41 12.61
CA ALA A 480 -2.70 -11.41 12.06
C ALA A 480 -3.68 -12.19 12.97
N VAL A 481 -4.69 -11.49 13.49
CA VAL A 481 -5.90 -12.14 14.01
C VAL A 481 -6.82 -12.39 12.81
N PRO A 482 -7.19 -13.65 12.50
CA PRO A 482 -8.09 -13.92 11.40
C PRO A 482 -9.44 -13.22 11.66
N PRO A 483 -10.03 -12.56 10.66
CA PRO A 483 -11.30 -11.89 10.86
C PRO A 483 -12.37 -12.88 11.31
N PRO A 484 -13.29 -12.51 12.22
CA PRO A 484 -14.46 -13.32 12.50
C PRO A 484 -15.38 -13.25 11.27
N ILE A 485 -15.27 -14.29 10.44
CA ILE A 485 -16.12 -14.62 9.27
C ILE A 485 -15.88 -13.67 8.07
N PRO A 486 -15.46 -14.19 6.90
CA PRO A 486 -15.45 -13.37 5.67
C PRO A 486 -16.88 -12.97 5.33
N ALA A 487 -17.10 -11.69 5.05
CA ALA A 487 -18.31 -11.25 4.39
C ALA A 487 -18.46 -12.06 3.08
N PRO A 488 -19.66 -12.48 2.67
CA PRO A 488 -19.83 -12.99 1.32
C PRO A 488 -19.39 -11.87 0.37
N ALA A 489 -18.37 -12.15 -0.43
CA ALA A 489 -17.87 -11.26 -1.47
C ALA A 489 -19.07 -10.67 -2.24
N GLY A 490 -19.05 -9.36 -2.49
CA GLY A 490 -19.99 -8.77 -3.44
C GLY A 490 -19.89 -9.55 -4.76
N ALA A 491 -20.98 -9.70 -5.51
CA ALA A 491 -20.93 -10.48 -6.75
C ALA A 491 -19.87 -9.95 -7.73
N LEU A 492 -19.54 -8.64 -7.70
CA LEU A 492 -18.37 -8.08 -8.40
C LEU A 492 -17.02 -8.62 -7.91
N ALA A 493 -16.78 -8.72 -6.60
CA ALA A 493 -15.55 -9.30 -6.05
C ALA A 493 -15.41 -10.80 -6.40
N ALA A 494 -16.52 -11.55 -6.38
CA ALA A 494 -16.57 -12.93 -6.88
C ALA A 494 -16.35 -13.02 -8.41
N LEU A 495 -16.77 -12.01 -9.18
CA LEU A 495 -16.47 -11.91 -10.61
C LEU A 495 -14.99 -11.53 -10.87
N LEU A 496 -14.36 -10.76 -9.97
CA LEU A 496 -12.93 -10.43 -10.07
C LEU A 496 -12.03 -11.60 -9.68
N GLU A 497 -12.48 -12.44 -8.74
CA GLU A 497 -11.81 -13.69 -8.37
C GLU A 497 -11.66 -14.68 -9.52
N ASP A 498 -12.44 -14.56 -10.60
CA ASP A 498 -12.48 -15.47 -11.76
C ASP A 498 -11.96 -14.90 -13.11
N LEU A 499 -11.60 -13.60 -13.17
CA LEU A 499 -11.21 -12.87 -14.39
C LEU A 499 -9.75 -13.13 -14.89
N PRO A 500 -9.51 -13.76 -16.07
CA PRO A 500 -8.19 -13.83 -16.68
C PRO A 500 -7.78 -12.48 -17.29
N VAL A 501 -6.89 -11.74 -16.60
CA VAL A 501 -6.41 -10.40 -17.03
C VAL A 501 -5.71 -10.44 -18.41
N ALA A 502 -5.15 -11.58 -18.80
CA ALA A 502 -4.52 -11.76 -20.11
C ALA A 502 -5.53 -11.76 -21.29
N ASP A 503 -6.78 -12.15 -21.07
CA ASP A 503 -7.85 -12.20 -22.09
C ASP A 503 -8.63 -10.88 -22.22
N VAL A 504 -8.26 -9.89 -21.40
CA VAL A 504 -8.90 -8.57 -21.27
C VAL A 504 -8.23 -7.53 -22.15
N LEU A 505 -6.94 -7.70 -22.44
CA LEU A 505 -6.16 -6.71 -23.20
C LEU A 505 -6.43 -6.82 -24.71
N PRO A 506 -6.68 -5.70 -25.40
CA PRO A 506 -6.76 -5.68 -26.86
C PRO A 506 -5.49 -6.24 -27.50
N ASP A 507 -5.61 -6.88 -28.67
CA ASP A 507 -4.47 -7.27 -29.49
C ASP A 507 -3.56 -6.05 -29.74
N GLY A 508 -2.34 -6.09 -29.20
CA GLY A 508 -1.34 -5.00 -29.32
C GLY A 508 -1.24 -4.05 -28.12
N ALA A 509 -1.96 -4.28 -27.01
CA ALA A 509 -1.77 -3.51 -25.79
C ALA A 509 -0.33 -3.63 -25.24
N PRO A 510 0.27 -2.54 -24.73
CA PRO A 510 1.61 -2.60 -24.17
C PRO A 510 1.64 -3.51 -22.93
N PRO A 511 2.76 -4.22 -22.65
CA PRO A 511 2.87 -5.12 -21.49
C PRO A 511 2.64 -4.46 -20.13
N SER A 512 2.68 -3.13 -20.06
CA SER A 512 2.39 -2.33 -18.87
C SER A 512 0.88 -2.18 -18.57
N ALA A 513 0.01 -2.44 -19.54
CA ALA A 513 -1.44 -2.32 -19.38
C ALA A 513 -2.04 -3.37 -18.42
N ALA A 514 -1.35 -4.48 -18.22
CA ALA A 514 -1.81 -5.56 -17.36
C ALA A 514 -1.69 -5.20 -15.86
N GLY A 515 -0.65 -4.46 -15.46
CA GLY A 515 -0.52 -3.90 -14.10
C GLY A 515 -1.56 -2.82 -13.80
N TYR A 516 -2.01 -2.07 -14.82
CA TYR A 516 -3.13 -1.14 -14.70
C TYR A 516 -4.45 -1.86 -14.40
N LEU A 517 -4.71 -2.99 -15.06
CA LEU A 517 -5.93 -3.78 -14.85
C LEU A 517 -5.99 -4.45 -13.48
N GLU A 518 -4.84 -4.84 -12.92
CA GLU A 518 -4.79 -5.37 -11.54
C GLU A 518 -5.14 -4.29 -10.52
N LEU A 519 -4.54 -3.11 -10.67
CA LEU A 519 -4.87 -1.94 -9.84
C LEU A 519 -6.35 -1.53 -10.01
N LEU A 520 -6.90 -1.68 -11.23
CA LEU A 520 -8.31 -1.42 -11.52
C LEU A 520 -9.24 -2.42 -10.81
N ALA A 521 -8.87 -3.70 -10.79
CA ALA A 521 -9.63 -4.73 -10.10
C ALA A 521 -9.66 -4.46 -8.58
N GLU A 522 -8.53 -4.10 -8.00
CA GLU A 522 -8.42 -3.73 -6.58
C GLU A 522 -9.23 -2.48 -6.23
N ALA A 523 -9.16 -1.45 -7.08
CA ALA A 523 -9.94 -0.23 -6.92
C ALA A 523 -11.45 -0.47 -7.00
N LEU A 524 -11.89 -1.54 -7.67
CA LEU A 524 -13.31 -1.87 -7.87
C LEU A 524 -13.83 -2.95 -6.92
N ASP A 525 -13.03 -3.42 -5.96
CA ASP A 525 -13.41 -4.53 -5.06
C ASP A 525 -14.67 -4.23 -4.23
N ASP A 526 -14.86 -2.96 -3.82
CA ASP A 526 -16.06 -2.50 -3.11
C ASP A 526 -17.19 -1.99 -4.02
N GLY A 527 -16.98 -2.04 -5.35
CA GLY A 527 -17.91 -1.58 -6.37
C GLY A 527 -18.06 -0.06 -6.49
N VAL A 528 -17.16 0.73 -5.89
CA VAL A 528 -17.16 2.20 -5.95
C VAL A 528 -15.75 2.71 -6.25
N LEU A 529 -15.60 3.47 -7.34
CA LEU A 529 -14.36 4.21 -7.60
C LEU A 529 -14.50 5.63 -7.05
N THR A 530 -13.68 5.95 -6.05
CA THR A 530 -13.54 7.31 -5.51
C THR A 530 -12.80 8.22 -6.48
N GLU A 531 -12.91 9.56 -6.29
CA GLU A 531 -12.14 10.52 -7.10
C GLU A 531 -10.62 10.29 -6.97
N ASP A 532 -10.16 9.92 -5.77
CA ASP A 532 -8.75 9.64 -5.47
C ASP A 532 -8.26 8.36 -6.17
N GLU A 533 -9.06 7.29 -6.17
CA GLU A 533 -8.73 6.05 -6.90
C GLU A 533 -8.76 6.26 -8.42
N ALA A 534 -9.68 7.06 -8.93
CA ALA A 534 -9.71 7.42 -10.35
C ALA A 534 -8.47 8.24 -10.76
N ALA A 535 -8.03 9.18 -9.92
CA ALA A 535 -6.80 9.94 -10.14
C ALA A 535 -5.56 9.04 -10.08
N ALA A 536 -5.49 8.13 -9.10
CA ALA A 536 -4.43 7.14 -8.97
C ALA A 536 -4.28 6.25 -10.22
N LEU A 537 -5.40 5.75 -10.73
CA LEU A 537 -5.45 4.96 -11.96
C LEU A 537 -4.96 5.80 -13.15
N ALA A 538 -5.39 7.04 -13.27
CA ALA A 538 -4.94 7.94 -14.35
C ALA A 538 -3.43 8.19 -14.30
N ASP A 539 -2.85 8.38 -13.12
CA ASP A 539 -1.41 8.56 -12.95
C ASP A 539 -0.62 7.28 -13.23
N HIS A 540 -1.15 6.13 -12.82
CA HIS A 540 -0.56 4.84 -13.16
C HIS A 540 -0.55 4.63 -14.67
N ALA A 541 -1.65 4.94 -15.36
CA ALA A 541 -1.74 4.89 -16.81
C ALA A 541 -0.70 5.79 -17.49
N ARG A 542 -0.51 7.03 -17.00
CA ARG A 542 0.53 7.95 -17.51
C ARG A 542 1.94 7.38 -17.32
N PHE A 543 2.24 6.85 -16.15
CA PHE A 543 3.56 6.29 -15.84
C PHE A 543 3.84 5.02 -16.66
N ALA A 544 2.80 4.22 -16.90
CA ALA A 544 2.83 3.03 -17.76
C ALA A 544 2.90 3.37 -19.26
N GLY A 545 2.81 4.65 -19.64
CA GLY A 545 2.83 5.11 -21.03
C GLY A 545 1.55 4.81 -21.81
N LEU A 546 0.43 4.57 -21.11
CA LEU A 546 -0.86 4.27 -21.73
C LEU A 546 -1.52 5.55 -22.26
N SER A 547 -1.96 5.51 -23.51
CA SER A 547 -2.80 6.56 -24.07
C SER A 547 -4.23 6.45 -23.53
N ARG A 548 -5.03 7.51 -23.72
CA ARG A 548 -6.45 7.46 -23.35
C ARG A 548 -7.22 6.36 -24.09
N THR A 549 -6.86 6.11 -25.34
CA THR A 549 -7.41 5.01 -26.14
C THR A 549 -7.10 3.65 -25.53
N ASP A 550 -5.88 3.47 -24.99
CA ASP A 550 -5.49 2.21 -24.34
C ASP A 550 -6.27 2.00 -23.03
N VAL A 551 -6.49 3.07 -22.27
CA VAL A 551 -7.30 3.04 -21.03
C VAL A 551 -8.76 2.71 -21.34
N ASP A 552 -9.37 3.39 -22.31
CA ASP A 552 -10.75 3.14 -22.71
C ASP A 552 -10.94 1.69 -23.21
N ALA A 553 -9.95 1.18 -23.97
CA ALA A 553 -9.97 -0.20 -24.45
C ALA A 553 -9.75 -1.23 -23.31
N ALA A 554 -8.90 -0.92 -22.33
CA ALA A 554 -8.72 -1.72 -21.13
C ALA A 554 -10.00 -1.78 -20.28
N HIS A 555 -10.71 -0.65 -20.11
CA HIS A 555 -12.00 -0.58 -19.43
C HIS A 555 -13.07 -1.39 -20.18
N GLU A 556 -13.15 -1.26 -21.51
CA GLU A 556 -14.08 -2.05 -22.32
C GLU A 556 -13.80 -3.56 -22.19
N GLY A 557 -12.53 -3.95 -22.30
CA GLY A 557 -12.10 -5.33 -22.13
C GLY A 557 -12.46 -5.87 -20.74
N PHE A 558 -12.28 -5.05 -19.70
CA PHE A 558 -12.58 -5.45 -18.32
C PHE A 558 -14.07 -5.73 -18.13
N VAL A 559 -14.94 -4.84 -18.63
CA VAL A 559 -16.39 -5.05 -18.61
C VAL A 559 -16.81 -6.23 -19.49
N LEU A 560 -16.13 -6.47 -20.62
CA LEU A 560 -16.38 -7.65 -21.47
C LEU A 560 -16.06 -8.95 -20.73
N ALA A 561 -14.97 -9.00 -19.98
CA ALA A 561 -14.59 -10.18 -19.23
C ALA A 561 -15.58 -10.45 -18.08
N LEU A 562 -16.04 -9.42 -17.36
CA LEU A 562 -17.14 -9.57 -16.39
C LEU A 562 -18.43 -10.05 -17.07
N ALA A 563 -18.72 -9.54 -18.28
CA ALA A 563 -19.88 -9.97 -19.06
C ALA A 563 -19.79 -11.44 -19.50
N ARG A 564 -18.59 -11.95 -19.85
CA ARG A 564 -18.36 -13.37 -20.16
C ARG A 564 -18.66 -14.26 -18.96
N GLN A 565 -18.22 -13.88 -17.77
CA GLN A 565 -18.49 -14.66 -16.57
C GLN A 565 -19.97 -14.63 -16.19
N ALA A 566 -20.64 -13.47 -16.30
CA ALA A 566 -22.09 -13.36 -16.08
C ALA A 566 -22.93 -14.19 -17.08
N VAL A 567 -22.35 -14.61 -18.20
CA VAL A 567 -22.99 -15.47 -19.21
C VAL A 567 -22.64 -16.95 -19.01
N ALA A 568 -21.63 -17.29 -18.19
CA ALA A 568 -21.07 -18.63 -18.09
C ALA A 568 -22.08 -19.72 -17.71
N ASP A 569 -23.10 -19.37 -16.91
CA ASP A 569 -24.19 -20.26 -16.49
C ASP A 569 -25.42 -20.26 -17.44
N GLY A 570 -25.32 -19.52 -18.55
CA GLY A 570 -26.35 -19.32 -19.56
C GLY A 570 -27.46 -18.33 -19.17
N ARG A 571 -27.35 -17.63 -18.03
CA ARG A 571 -28.37 -16.72 -17.50
C ARG A 571 -27.77 -15.49 -16.82
N VAL A 572 -27.96 -14.33 -17.47
CA VAL A 572 -27.67 -13.04 -16.83
C VAL A 572 -28.86 -12.57 -16.00
N THR A 573 -28.69 -12.51 -14.69
CA THR A 573 -29.68 -12.00 -13.72
C THR A 573 -29.83 -10.47 -13.78
N MET A 574 -30.89 -9.96 -13.13
CA MET A 574 -31.10 -8.51 -13.02
C MET A 574 -30.06 -7.83 -12.12
N ASP A 575 -29.52 -8.56 -11.15
CA ASP A 575 -28.52 -8.06 -10.22
C ASP A 575 -27.14 -8.00 -10.90
N GLU A 576 -26.70 -9.06 -11.59
CA GLU A 576 -25.46 -9.04 -12.40
C GLU A 576 -25.51 -7.96 -13.49
N ARG A 577 -26.66 -7.80 -14.16
CA ARG A 577 -26.83 -6.71 -15.14
C ARG A 577 -26.72 -5.33 -14.50
N ARG A 578 -27.22 -5.15 -13.28
CA ARG A 578 -27.10 -3.89 -12.54
C ARG A 578 -25.64 -3.64 -12.16
N GLU A 579 -24.93 -4.66 -11.74
CA GLU A 579 -23.51 -4.57 -11.37
C GLU A 579 -22.62 -4.26 -12.57
N LEU A 580 -22.81 -4.93 -13.71
CA LEU A 580 -22.11 -4.60 -14.96
C LEU A 580 -22.36 -3.15 -15.40
N ASN A 581 -23.59 -2.65 -15.24
CA ASN A 581 -23.91 -1.25 -15.53
C ASN A 581 -23.25 -0.29 -14.55
N ASN A 582 -23.15 -0.65 -13.28
CA ASN A 582 -22.47 0.15 -12.27
C ASN A 582 -20.96 0.19 -12.56
N ALA A 583 -20.33 -0.96 -12.81
CA ALA A 583 -18.92 -1.06 -13.19
C ALA A 583 -18.64 -0.22 -14.45
N ALA A 584 -19.47 -0.35 -15.50
CA ALA A 584 -19.34 0.48 -16.70
C ALA A 584 -19.47 1.98 -16.41
N ALA A 585 -20.46 2.39 -15.61
CA ALA A 585 -20.65 3.80 -15.25
C ALA A 585 -19.47 4.36 -14.45
N VAL A 586 -18.95 3.58 -13.51
CA VAL A 586 -17.77 3.90 -12.71
C VAL A 586 -16.52 4.08 -13.59
N LEU A 587 -16.38 3.24 -14.62
CA LEU A 587 -15.31 3.32 -15.62
C LEU A 587 -15.56 4.38 -16.72
N GLY A 588 -16.63 5.17 -16.63
CA GLY A 588 -16.95 6.18 -17.65
C GLY A 588 -17.44 5.61 -18.98
N LEU A 589 -17.76 4.32 -19.04
CA LEU A 589 -18.32 3.65 -20.22
C LEU A 589 -19.84 3.86 -20.29
N PRO A 590 -20.40 4.10 -21.50
CA PRO A 590 -21.84 4.27 -21.65
C PRO A 590 -22.58 2.95 -21.37
N VAL A 591 -23.70 3.02 -20.65
CA VAL A 591 -24.53 1.84 -20.32
C VAL A 591 -25.01 1.07 -21.56
N SER A 592 -25.14 1.73 -22.71
CA SER A 592 -25.43 1.07 -23.98
C SER A 592 -24.35 0.06 -24.38
N MET A 593 -23.11 0.27 -23.95
CA MET A 593 -21.96 -0.62 -24.17
C MET A 593 -22.17 -1.97 -23.50
N VAL A 594 -22.64 -1.99 -22.24
CA VAL A 594 -22.88 -3.22 -21.48
C VAL A 594 -23.83 -4.16 -22.23
N LYS A 595 -24.85 -3.60 -22.90
CA LYS A 595 -25.76 -4.40 -23.74
C LYS A 595 -25.03 -5.04 -24.92
N ARG A 596 -24.14 -4.29 -25.60
CA ARG A 596 -23.33 -4.79 -26.71
C ARG A 596 -22.36 -5.89 -26.24
N LEU A 597 -21.62 -5.64 -25.16
CA LEU A 597 -20.65 -6.58 -24.59
C LEU A 597 -21.31 -7.87 -24.09
N LEU A 598 -22.44 -7.77 -23.38
CA LEU A 598 -23.23 -8.95 -23.00
C LEU A 598 -23.71 -9.75 -24.22
N SER A 599 -24.08 -9.07 -25.31
CA SER A 599 -24.53 -9.76 -26.52
C SER A 599 -23.37 -10.45 -27.24
N ALA A 600 -22.19 -9.83 -27.24
CA ALA A 600 -20.96 -10.40 -27.79
C ALA A 600 -20.48 -11.61 -26.98
N ALA A 601 -20.45 -11.50 -25.65
CA ALA A 601 -20.12 -12.59 -24.74
C ALA A 601 -21.09 -13.77 -24.88
N ASP A 602 -22.40 -13.49 -24.99
CA ASP A 602 -23.43 -14.51 -25.22
C ASP A 602 -23.25 -15.22 -26.56
N ALA A 603 -22.93 -14.49 -27.63
CA ALA A 603 -22.64 -15.08 -28.94
C ALA A 603 -21.38 -15.96 -28.92
N GLU A 604 -20.32 -15.52 -28.23
CA GLU A 604 -19.07 -16.26 -28.06
C GLU A 604 -19.29 -17.57 -27.30
N TRP A 605 -20.01 -17.52 -26.17
CA TRP A 605 -20.37 -18.69 -25.38
C TRP A 605 -21.23 -19.69 -26.17
N LEU A 606 -22.23 -19.22 -26.93
CA LEU A 606 -23.05 -20.06 -27.80
C LEU A 606 -22.23 -20.70 -28.94
N ALA A 607 -21.28 -19.96 -29.51
CA ALA A 607 -20.38 -20.48 -30.55
C ALA A 607 -19.43 -21.54 -29.98
N GLN A 608 -18.90 -21.34 -28.77
CA GLN A 608 -18.10 -22.33 -28.06
C GLN A 608 -18.88 -23.61 -27.79
N LEU A 609 -20.09 -23.50 -27.24
CA LEU A 609 -20.96 -24.64 -27.03
C LEU A 609 -21.42 -25.29 -28.34
N SER A 610 -21.36 -24.60 -29.47
CA SER A 610 -21.72 -25.17 -30.78
C SER A 610 -20.58 -25.97 -31.41
N ARG A 611 -19.32 -25.78 -30.97
CA ARG A 611 -18.17 -26.59 -31.40
C ARG A 611 -18.38 -28.03 -30.90
N ASP A 612 -18.26 -29.00 -31.79
CA ASP A 612 -18.33 -30.45 -31.52
C ASP A 612 -19.74 -31.05 -31.24
N ARG A 613 -20.80 -30.40 -31.72
CA ARG A 613 -22.16 -31.01 -31.68
C ARG A 613 -22.31 -32.16 -32.67
N ARG A 614 -22.93 -33.25 -32.21
CA ARG A 614 -23.15 -34.46 -33.01
C ARG A 614 -24.16 -34.22 -34.13
N PRO A 615 -23.96 -34.77 -35.33
CA PRO A 615 -24.97 -34.72 -36.39
C PRO A 615 -26.20 -35.53 -35.98
N LEU A 616 -27.36 -35.18 -36.54
CA LEU A 616 -28.59 -35.94 -36.34
C LEU A 616 -28.44 -37.36 -36.93
N PRO A 617 -28.97 -38.40 -36.25
CA PRO A 617 -28.93 -39.76 -36.75
C PRO A 617 -29.83 -39.93 -38.00
N PRO A 618 -29.49 -40.84 -38.93
CA PRO A 618 -30.35 -41.20 -40.05
C PRO A 618 -31.72 -41.67 -39.54
N GLY A 619 -32.82 -41.10 -40.07
CA GLY A 619 -34.19 -41.45 -39.67
C GLY A 619 -34.73 -40.70 -38.45
N TRP A 620 -34.17 -39.53 -38.12
CA TRP A 620 -34.67 -38.66 -37.03
C TRP A 620 -36.19 -38.41 -37.11
N THR A 621 -36.93 -38.85 -36.10
CA THR A 621 -38.40 -38.76 -36.04
C THR A 621 -38.92 -37.77 -35.00
N TYR A 622 -38.04 -37.13 -34.24
CA TYR A 622 -38.40 -36.24 -33.15
C TYR A 622 -38.60 -34.77 -33.60
N GLY A 623 -39.06 -34.54 -34.83
CA GLY A 623 -39.38 -33.20 -35.35
C GLY A 623 -38.18 -32.25 -35.44
N GLU A 624 -38.39 -30.96 -35.24
CA GLU A 624 -37.26 -30.00 -35.23
C GLU A 624 -36.31 -30.29 -34.06
N PRO A 625 -34.98 -30.32 -34.28
CA PRO A 625 -34.03 -30.57 -33.21
C PRO A 625 -33.92 -29.37 -32.26
N LEU A 626 -33.54 -29.63 -31.01
CA LEU A 626 -33.13 -28.57 -30.08
C LEU A 626 -31.79 -27.99 -30.51
N ARG A 627 -31.61 -26.70 -30.32
CA ARG A 627 -30.37 -25.98 -30.66
C ARG A 627 -29.76 -25.35 -29.42
N VAL A 628 -28.43 -25.21 -29.44
CA VAL A 628 -27.72 -24.43 -28.41
C VAL A 628 -28.33 -23.03 -28.32
N GLY A 629 -28.68 -22.62 -27.09
CA GLY A 629 -29.37 -21.36 -26.79
C GLY A 629 -30.89 -21.44 -26.69
N ASP A 630 -31.53 -22.55 -27.11
CA ASP A 630 -32.98 -22.69 -27.05
C ASP A 630 -33.49 -22.61 -25.61
N LYS A 631 -34.61 -21.90 -25.43
CA LYS A 631 -35.26 -21.74 -24.12
C LYS A 631 -36.19 -22.92 -23.85
N VAL A 632 -35.93 -23.65 -22.77
CA VAL A 632 -36.73 -24.80 -22.35
C VAL A 632 -37.33 -24.57 -20.96
N ALA A 633 -38.56 -25.00 -20.73
CA ALA A 633 -39.19 -24.91 -19.42
C ALA A 633 -39.63 -26.29 -18.95
N PHE A 634 -39.70 -26.50 -17.63
CA PHE A 634 -40.16 -27.73 -17.02
C PHE A 634 -41.36 -27.49 -16.10
N THR A 635 -42.30 -28.42 -16.09
CA THR A 635 -43.44 -28.45 -15.15
C THR A 635 -43.85 -29.88 -14.83
N GLY A 636 -44.30 -30.12 -13.60
CA GLY A 636 -44.66 -31.46 -13.12
C GLY A 636 -43.47 -32.45 -13.08
N GLY A 637 -43.79 -33.73 -12.88
CA GLY A 637 -42.82 -34.84 -12.89
C GLY A 637 -42.11 -35.10 -11.57
N GLU A 638 -41.39 -36.22 -11.51
CA GLU A 638 -40.59 -36.62 -10.36
C GLU A 638 -39.43 -35.64 -10.13
N PRO A 639 -39.27 -35.07 -8.91
CA PRO A 639 -38.25 -34.06 -8.63
C PRO A 639 -36.84 -34.44 -9.06
N ASN A 640 -36.37 -35.64 -8.69
CA ASN A 640 -35.02 -36.12 -8.99
C ASN A 640 -34.78 -36.33 -10.50
N ARG A 641 -35.80 -36.70 -11.26
CA ARG A 641 -35.67 -36.82 -12.71
C ARG A 641 -35.66 -35.45 -13.36
N ARG A 642 -36.54 -34.56 -12.92
CA ARG A 642 -36.61 -33.18 -13.43
C ARG A 642 -35.29 -32.44 -13.21
N GLU A 643 -34.73 -32.51 -12.00
CA GLU A 643 -33.45 -31.89 -11.68
C GLU A 643 -32.32 -32.39 -12.58
N ARG A 644 -32.20 -33.72 -12.76
CA ARG A 644 -31.22 -34.30 -13.70
C ARG A 644 -31.39 -33.81 -15.14
N LEU A 645 -32.63 -33.60 -15.60
CA LEU A 645 -32.90 -33.10 -16.94
C LEU A 645 -32.65 -31.61 -17.08
N GLU A 646 -32.90 -30.83 -16.03
CA GLU A 646 -32.54 -29.40 -16.00
C GLU A 646 -31.01 -29.25 -16.08
N ILE A 647 -30.26 -30.04 -15.30
CA ILE A 647 -28.79 -30.08 -15.35
C ILE A 647 -28.30 -30.53 -16.73
N ALA A 648 -28.84 -31.62 -17.27
CA ALA A 648 -28.45 -32.13 -18.58
C ALA A 648 -28.78 -31.15 -19.72
N ALA A 649 -29.89 -30.41 -19.61
CA ALA A 649 -30.26 -29.35 -20.55
C ALA A 649 -29.27 -28.18 -20.50
N GLN A 650 -28.90 -27.72 -19.31
CA GLN A 650 -27.89 -26.67 -19.14
C GLN A 650 -26.53 -27.11 -19.70
N ALA A 651 -26.08 -28.32 -19.38
CA ALA A 651 -24.83 -28.89 -19.91
C ALA A 651 -24.85 -29.04 -21.44
N ALA A 652 -26.02 -29.28 -22.04
CA ALA A 652 -26.20 -29.33 -23.48
C ALA A 652 -26.29 -27.94 -24.15
N GLY A 653 -26.21 -26.85 -23.38
CA GLY A 653 -26.27 -25.48 -23.87
C GLY A 653 -27.69 -24.92 -24.05
N LEU A 654 -28.70 -25.54 -23.45
CA LEU A 654 -30.08 -25.04 -23.46
C LEU A 654 -30.33 -24.11 -22.26
N ARG A 655 -31.18 -23.10 -22.45
CA ARG A 655 -31.56 -22.17 -21.39
C ARG A 655 -32.80 -22.66 -20.66
N VAL A 656 -32.61 -23.23 -19.48
CA VAL A 656 -33.74 -23.58 -18.62
C VAL A 656 -34.43 -22.30 -18.16
N MET A 657 -35.75 -22.21 -18.27
CA MET A 657 -36.54 -21.03 -17.94
C MET A 657 -37.57 -21.34 -16.86
N ASN A 658 -37.78 -20.39 -15.97
CA ASN A 658 -38.83 -20.49 -14.96
C ASN A 658 -40.23 -20.30 -15.55
N ASN A 659 -40.36 -19.59 -16.67
CA ASN A 659 -41.63 -19.29 -17.32
C ASN A 659 -41.63 -19.72 -18.80
N VAL A 660 -42.81 -19.96 -19.35
CA VAL A 660 -43.01 -20.16 -20.80
C VAL A 660 -43.38 -18.83 -21.44
N SER A 661 -42.78 -18.54 -22.59
CA SER A 661 -42.99 -17.33 -23.39
C SER A 661 -43.02 -17.69 -24.88
N ARG A 662 -43.30 -16.72 -25.76
CA ARG A 662 -43.20 -16.90 -27.22
C ARG A 662 -41.81 -17.33 -27.71
N LEU A 663 -40.76 -17.12 -26.90
CA LEU A 663 -39.39 -17.51 -27.22
C LEU A 663 -39.01 -18.88 -26.65
N THR A 664 -39.92 -19.54 -25.93
CA THR A 664 -39.67 -20.86 -25.36
C THR A 664 -39.87 -21.90 -26.46
N ALA A 665 -38.80 -22.63 -26.78
CA ALA A 665 -38.80 -23.67 -27.80
C ALA A 665 -39.62 -24.88 -27.35
N VAL A 666 -39.44 -25.32 -26.09
CA VAL A 666 -40.10 -26.51 -25.56
C VAL A 666 -40.52 -26.37 -24.09
N LEU A 667 -41.70 -26.92 -23.75
CA LEU A 667 -42.10 -27.25 -22.39
C LEU A 667 -42.00 -28.77 -22.17
N VAL A 668 -41.22 -29.19 -21.17
CA VAL A 668 -41.06 -30.59 -20.79
C VAL A 668 -42.00 -30.92 -19.62
N THR A 669 -42.87 -31.89 -19.81
CA THR A 669 -43.83 -32.34 -18.78
C THR A 669 -44.23 -33.80 -18.99
N PRO A 670 -44.45 -34.59 -17.91
CA PRO A 670 -45.05 -35.91 -18.04
C PRO A 670 -46.53 -35.86 -18.44
N GLU A 671 -47.20 -34.71 -18.43
CA GLU A 671 -48.63 -34.60 -18.72
C GLU A 671 -48.90 -34.30 -20.20
N ALA A 672 -49.96 -34.88 -20.77
CA ALA A 672 -50.37 -34.56 -22.15
C ALA A 672 -50.98 -33.15 -22.27
N ARG A 673 -51.64 -32.70 -21.21
CA ARG A 673 -52.25 -31.37 -21.07
C ARG A 673 -51.94 -30.85 -19.67
N PRO A 674 -50.79 -30.21 -19.46
CA PRO A 674 -50.41 -29.71 -18.15
C PRO A 674 -51.35 -28.59 -17.69
N GLU A 675 -52.02 -28.78 -16.54
CA GLU A 675 -52.92 -27.79 -15.91
C GLU A 675 -52.15 -26.70 -15.15
N SER A 676 -50.82 -26.77 -15.13
CA SER A 676 -49.98 -25.73 -14.55
C SER A 676 -50.04 -24.42 -15.37
N ARG A 677 -49.78 -23.28 -14.72
CA ARG A 677 -49.65 -21.96 -15.40
C ARG A 677 -48.69 -21.98 -16.60
N LYS A 678 -47.63 -22.79 -16.53
CA LYS A 678 -46.67 -22.96 -17.64
C LYS A 678 -47.28 -23.73 -18.81
N GLY A 679 -48.14 -24.70 -18.52
CA GLY A 679 -48.90 -25.48 -19.51
C GLY A 679 -49.92 -24.64 -20.26
N GLU A 680 -50.68 -23.82 -19.53
CA GLU A 680 -51.59 -22.84 -20.12
C GLU A 680 -50.84 -21.84 -21.03
N ALA A 681 -49.73 -21.29 -20.54
CA ALA A 681 -48.88 -20.38 -21.32
C ALA A 681 -48.29 -21.06 -22.57
N ALA A 682 -47.90 -22.33 -22.48
CA ALA A 682 -47.46 -23.10 -23.65
C ALA A 682 -48.56 -23.25 -24.70
N GLY A 683 -49.80 -23.52 -24.27
CA GLY A 683 -50.96 -23.56 -25.17
C GLY A 683 -51.21 -22.21 -25.86
N GLN A 684 -51.14 -21.11 -25.11
CA GLN A 684 -51.33 -19.74 -25.64
C GLN A 684 -50.24 -19.32 -26.64
N HIS A 685 -49.01 -19.78 -26.44
CA HIS A 685 -47.87 -19.43 -27.28
C HIS A 685 -47.59 -20.46 -28.38
N GLY A 686 -48.33 -21.58 -28.43
CA GLY A 686 -48.04 -22.67 -29.35
C GLY A 686 -46.70 -23.36 -29.06
N THR A 687 -46.18 -23.25 -27.84
CA THR A 687 -44.91 -23.86 -27.44
C THR A 687 -45.02 -25.38 -27.50
N ARG A 688 -44.05 -26.04 -28.12
CA ARG A 688 -44.00 -27.49 -28.27
C ARG A 688 -43.91 -28.16 -26.89
N ILE A 689 -44.79 -29.13 -26.63
CA ILE A 689 -44.79 -29.89 -25.37
C ILE A 689 -44.13 -31.26 -25.59
N LEU A 690 -43.12 -31.59 -24.78
CA LEU A 690 -42.39 -32.87 -24.86
C LEU A 690 -42.53 -33.69 -23.57
N ARG A 691 -42.65 -35.01 -23.73
CA ARG A 691 -42.52 -35.96 -22.63
C ARG A 691 -41.04 -36.08 -22.21
N PRO A 692 -40.71 -36.32 -20.92
CA PRO A 692 -39.34 -36.39 -20.44
C PRO A 692 -38.44 -37.37 -21.22
N GLY A 693 -38.95 -38.56 -21.57
CA GLY A 693 -38.18 -39.55 -22.34
C GLY A 693 -37.85 -39.10 -23.77
N VAL A 694 -38.73 -38.33 -24.42
CA VAL A 694 -38.44 -37.76 -25.76
C VAL A 694 -37.42 -36.64 -25.64
N PHE A 695 -37.54 -35.80 -24.61
CA PHE A 695 -36.59 -34.73 -24.34
C PHE A 695 -35.17 -35.28 -24.07
N GLU A 696 -35.06 -36.37 -23.31
CA GLU A 696 -33.79 -37.10 -23.07
C GLU A 696 -33.10 -37.52 -24.38
N GLN A 697 -33.86 -38.07 -25.33
CA GLN A 697 -33.31 -38.45 -26.65
C GLN A 697 -32.89 -37.22 -27.46
N MET A 698 -33.64 -36.13 -27.37
CA MET A 698 -33.32 -34.89 -28.08
C MET A 698 -32.09 -34.18 -27.51
N LEU A 699 -31.86 -34.26 -26.19
CA LEU A 699 -30.69 -33.70 -25.53
C LEU A 699 -29.36 -34.30 -26.04
N ALA A 700 -29.35 -35.58 -26.41
CA ALA A 700 -28.16 -36.24 -26.93
C ALA A 700 -27.69 -35.72 -28.30
N TYR A 701 -28.57 -35.00 -29.01
CA TYR A 701 -28.35 -34.51 -30.37
C TYR A 701 -28.71 -33.02 -30.53
N VAL A 702 -28.49 -32.21 -29.49
CA VAL A 702 -28.61 -30.75 -29.60
C VAL A 702 -27.70 -30.24 -30.72
N GLN A 703 -28.27 -29.47 -31.63
CA GLN A 703 -27.60 -28.95 -32.81
C GLN A 703 -26.95 -27.58 -32.53
N PRO A 704 -25.98 -27.15 -33.35
CA PRO A 704 -25.40 -25.80 -33.25
C PRO A 704 -26.47 -24.69 -33.19
N ALA A 705 -26.13 -23.60 -32.50
CA ALA A 705 -26.96 -22.40 -32.46
C ALA A 705 -27.30 -21.96 -33.90
N ALA A 706 -28.53 -21.50 -34.12
CA ALA A 706 -28.88 -20.94 -35.42
C ALA A 706 -28.01 -19.69 -35.66
N LEU A 707 -27.32 -19.63 -36.79
CA LEU A 707 -26.66 -18.40 -37.25
C LEU A 707 -27.74 -17.34 -37.45
N THR A 708 -28.00 -16.53 -36.43
CA THR A 708 -28.55 -15.20 -36.67
C THR A 708 -27.45 -14.44 -37.38
N VAL A 709 -27.53 -14.38 -38.72
CA VAL A 709 -26.94 -13.27 -39.47
C VAL A 709 -27.45 -12.03 -38.76
N ALA A 710 -26.54 -11.28 -38.13
CA ALA A 710 -26.89 -9.98 -37.60
C ALA A 710 -27.64 -9.25 -38.72
N PRO A 711 -28.78 -8.59 -38.44
CA PRO A 711 -29.36 -7.70 -39.44
C PRO A 711 -28.20 -6.82 -39.93
N PRO A 712 -28.03 -6.63 -41.25
CA PRO A 712 -26.92 -5.85 -41.76
C PRO A 712 -26.88 -4.57 -40.94
N GLU A 713 -25.71 -4.28 -40.37
CA GLU A 713 -25.48 -3.02 -39.67
C GLU A 713 -26.12 -1.95 -40.52
N ASP A 714 -27.01 -1.17 -39.90
CA ASP A 714 -27.62 -0.05 -40.58
C ASP A 714 -26.51 0.98 -40.80
N GLN A 715 -25.73 0.78 -41.87
CA GLN A 715 -24.65 1.64 -42.34
C GLN A 715 -25.18 3.03 -42.73
N THR A 716 -26.50 3.26 -42.63
CA THR A 716 -27.07 4.60 -42.72
C THR A 716 -26.90 5.44 -41.45
N ALA A 717 -26.47 4.86 -40.31
CA ALA A 717 -26.18 5.62 -39.09
C ALA A 717 -24.78 6.28 -39.09
N ALA A 718 -23.82 5.77 -39.88
CA ALA A 718 -22.47 6.33 -39.99
C ALA A 718 -22.35 7.50 -40.99
N ALA A 719 -23.35 7.72 -41.85
CA ALA A 719 -23.34 8.77 -42.87
C ALA A 719 -24.05 10.08 -42.45
N LYS A 720 -24.50 10.21 -41.20
CA LYS A 720 -25.17 11.43 -40.68
C LYS A 720 -24.37 12.24 -39.66
N ALA A 721 -23.09 11.92 -39.47
CA ALA A 721 -22.22 12.59 -38.50
C ALA A 721 -21.22 13.58 -39.12
N VAL A 722 -21.47 14.10 -40.33
CA VAL A 722 -20.70 15.22 -40.88
C VAL A 722 -21.64 16.27 -41.45
N GLY A 723 -21.73 17.39 -40.74
CA GLY A 723 -22.31 18.64 -41.22
C GLY A 723 -23.78 18.87 -40.86
N ARG A 724 -24.01 19.61 -39.77
CA ARG A 724 -24.77 20.89 -39.76
C ARG A 724 -24.92 21.42 -38.33
N ASP A 725 -24.43 22.65 -38.13
CA ASP A 725 -24.80 23.55 -37.04
C ASP A 725 -26.34 23.73 -36.94
N VAL A 726 -26.87 23.66 -35.69
CA VAL A 726 -28.00 24.37 -35.01
C VAL A 726 -29.35 24.61 -35.77
N PRO A 727 -30.59 24.60 -35.18
CA PRO A 727 -31.08 24.33 -33.81
C PRO A 727 -32.22 23.26 -33.71
N GLY A 728 -32.54 22.80 -32.50
CA GLY A 728 -33.84 22.16 -32.16
C GLY A 728 -33.75 20.76 -31.54
N ILE A 729 -33.44 20.68 -30.24
CA ILE A 729 -33.56 19.44 -29.46
C ILE A 729 -35.03 19.28 -29.04
N PRO A 730 -35.74 18.18 -29.35
CA PRO A 730 -37.05 17.93 -28.76
C PRO A 730 -36.87 17.69 -27.26
N ALA A 731 -37.43 18.56 -26.43
CA ALA A 731 -37.25 18.50 -24.98
C ALA A 731 -37.76 17.18 -24.41
N SER A 732 -37.05 16.65 -23.40
CA SER A 732 -37.49 15.41 -22.74
C SER A 732 -38.88 15.58 -22.08
N PRO A 733 -39.68 14.51 -21.95
CA PRO A 733 -40.97 14.58 -21.25
C PRO A 733 -40.87 15.08 -19.79
N ALA A 734 -39.69 15.06 -19.18
CA ALA A 734 -39.45 15.64 -17.86
C ALA A 734 -39.41 17.18 -17.91
N VAL A 735 -38.74 17.74 -18.93
CA VAL A 735 -38.65 19.18 -19.16
C VAL A 735 -40.03 19.76 -19.51
N MET A 736 -40.78 19.10 -20.40
CA MET A 736 -42.15 19.52 -20.74
C MET A 736 -43.08 19.53 -19.51
N ARG A 737 -42.95 18.55 -18.60
CA ARG A 737 -43.73 18.52 -17.35
C ARG A 737 -43.35 19.62 -16.37
N ALA A 738 -42.06 19.94 -16.27
CA ALA A 738 -41.59 21.04 -15.43
C ALA A 738 -42.12 22.39 -15.94
N TRP A 739 -42.01 22.64 -17.25
CA TRP A 739 -42.56 23.83 -17.90
C TRP A 739 -44.09 23.91 -17.77
N ALA A 740 -44.80 22.79 -17.97
CA ALA A 740 -46.25 22.72 -17.86
C ALA A 740 -46.73 23.12 -16.46
N ARG A 741 -46.07 22.63 -15.40
CA ARG A 741 -46.38 23.01 -14.00
C ARG A 741 -46.14 24.48 -13.72
N GLN A 742 -45.05 25.05 -14.24
CA GLN A 742 -44.76 26.48 -14.09
C GLN A 742 -45.78 27.36 -14.81
N ASN A 743 -46.40 26.88 -15.89
CA ASN A 743 -47.39 27.61 -16.68
C ASN A 743 -48.84 27.21 -16.36
N GLY A 744 -49.08 26.58 -15.19
CA GLY A 744 -50.42 26.34 -14.65
C GLY A 744 -51.16 25.11 -15.18
N TYR A 745 -50.50 24.24 -15.97
CA TYR A 745 -51.10 23.00 -16.47
C TYR A 745 -51.03 21.87 -15.42
N VAL A 746 -52.14 21.16 -15.24
CA VAL A 746 -52.22 20.00 -14.35
C VAL A 746 -51.67 18.76 -15.05
N VAL A 747 -50.44 18.35 -14.72
CA VAL A 747 -49.78 17.17 -15.31
C VAL A 747 -49.34 16.16 -14.26
N GLY A 748 -49.72 14.89 -14.45
CA GLY A 748 -49.35 13.78 -13.59
C GLY A 748 -47.84 13.50 -13.56
N PRO A 749 -47.33 12.80 -12.52
CA PRO A 749 -45.89 12.54 -12.35
C PRO A 749 -45.32 11.55 -13.38
N ARG A 750 -46.17 10.72 -14.00
CA ARG A 750 -45.83 9.73 -15.05
C ARG A 750 -47.00 9.59 -16.03
N GLY A 751 -46.75 9.00 -17.20
CA GLY A 751 -47.76 8.79 -18.26
C GLY A 751 -47.62 9.75 -19.44
N ARG A 752 -48.41 9.52 -20.49
CA ARG A 752 -48.39 10.32 -21.74
C ARG A 752 -48.87 11.75 -21.45
N LEU A 753 -48.13 12.75 -21.92
CA LEU A 753 -48.51 14.16 -21.73
C LEU A 753 -49.74 14.50 -22.59
N PRO A 754 -50.72 15.26 -22.07
CA PRO A 754 -51.84 15.75 -22.87
C PRO A 754 -51.35 16.49 -24.12
N GLN A 755 -52.04 16.30 -25.25
CA GLN A 755 -51.62 16.86 -26.54
C GLN A 755 -51.64 18.39 -26.54
N GLU A 756 -52.54 18.99 -25.75
CA GLU A 756 -52.61 20.44 -25.47
C GLU A 756 -51.34 20.98 -24.80
N VAL A 757 -50.74 20.22 -23.86
CA VAL A 757 -49.50 20.62 -23.16
C VAL A 757 -48.30 20.55 -24.10
N GLN A 758 -48.27 19.55 -24.98
CA GLN A 758 -47.21 19.39 -25.99
C GLN A 758 -47.27 20.52 -27.02
N ALA A 759 -48.46 20.88 -27.49
CA ALA A 759 -48.67 21.97 -28.43
C ALA A 759 -48.33 23.34 -27.81
N ALA A 760 -48.74 23.57 -26.56
CA ALA A 760 -48.43 24.80 -25.83
C ALA A 760 -46.93 24.96 -25.57
N TYR A 761 -46.22 23.87 -25.25
CA TYR A 761 -44.78 23.87 -25.07
C TYR A 761 -44.03 24.21 -26.37
N GLN A 762 -44.46 23.64 -27.49
CA GLN A 762 -43.85 23.92 -28.80
C GLN A 762 -44.06 25.39 -29.21
N ALA A 763 -45.27 25.93 -29.03
CA ALA A 763 -45.55 27.33 -29.32
C ALA A 763 -44.71 28.31 -28.49
N ALA A 764 -44.39 27.95 -27.23
CA ALA A 764 -43.53 28.75 -26.36
C ALA A 764 -42.05 28.70 -26.79
N LEU A 765 -41.57 27.55 -27.27
CA LEU A 765 -40.24 27.43 -27.87
C LEU A 765 -40.11 28.26 -29.14
N ASP A 766 -41.15 28.24 -29.98
CA ASP A 766 -41.16 29.01 -31.23
C ASP A 766 -41.19 30.53 -30.95
N GLN A 767 -41.94 30.99 -29.94
CA GLN A 767 -41.93 32.40 -29.51
C GLN A 767 -40.59 32.83 -28.88
N ALA A 768 -39.97 31.96 -28.08
CA ALA A 768 -38.66 32.23 -27.49
C ALA A 768 -37.55 32.33 -28.56
N GLY A 769 -37.58 31.44 -29.55
CA GLY A 769 -36.66 31.47 -30.68
C GLY A 769 -36.84 32.71 -31.57
N ILE A 770 -38.08 33.20 -31.75
CA ILE A 770 -38.36 34.45 -32.47
C ILE A 770 -37.86 35.67 -31.69
N ALA A 771 -37.98 35.69 -30.36
CA ALA A 771 -37.51 36.79 -29.52
C ALA A 771 -35.97 36.85 -29.40
N GLU A 772 -35.30 35.71 -29.47
CA GLU A 772 -33.83 35.60 -29.43
C GLU A 772 -33.19 35.91 -30.80
N ALA A 773 -33.90 35.67 -31.90
CA ALA A 773 -33.49 36.08 -33.25
C ALA A 773 -33.77 37.56 -33.58
N ALA A 774 -34.61 38.24 -32.77
CA ALA A 774 -34.96 39.65 -32.92
C ALA A 774 -34.15 40.60 -32.02
N ARG A 775 -33.31 40.06 -31.12
CA ARG A 775 -32.29 40.79 -30.35
C ARG A 775 -30.94 40.68 -31.04
#